data_AF-A0A257GBB7-F1
#
_entry.id   AF-A0A257GBB7-F1
#
_cell.length_a   1.000
_cell.length_b   1.000
_cell.length_c   1.000
_cell.angle_alpha   90.00
_cell.angle_beta   90.00
_cell.angle_gamma   90.00
#
_symmetry.space_group_name_H-M   'P 1'
#
loop_
_entity.id
_entity.type
_entity.pdbx_description
1 polymer ?
#
loop_
_entity_poly.entity_id
_entity_poly.type
_entity_poly.pdbx_seq_one_letter_code
_entity_poly.pdbx_strand_id
1 'polypeptide(L)'
;MSNPATPLVNRFGLHPGVLPSVLIGSVGMALPNAIPAYLAALGLVRHLSEAQTGLVAMADVAGITLGSLGCAVLPDLVKRLNWRRTVMVGMALALFANILSIVTPSLGALLVLRAVAGLGSGMALAVVYAVMAEGDAARNLGVFTVTQLGVGWLAVLAMGAVSSQFGSLGLFGLVSAAVLVALLCSTQVPTASVRRTLAQTSGKPALGRVSTLGWVGIGSVVLFYAGVIAVYSYLVYMGAAWGVEQQTADASAAYVLFAGMFGGAAAALIGSRFGFVKPMVIGFAGLLATTALFLVVTPVQAFIPLAMLFGFSFSYVLNYQFEAVVTVDPTSSTAMFVNVAALIGFSAGPVLGGALATGDYRVVNGTALALMGLAMAVVLWAVARSRAKDKRATVPVAIANTLVDPRAYAELDGIEAILKNLRANDPFPMAHPDKYDPFWIATRYEDIQEIERRADVFSNAAGSVMLFDRASVAYSIDTFGEPNVTRSAVEVDGREHKDLRMIAFPRFTPKAIKDLEDSIRVLARRSVEEMRAMGTSCNFAQDVGWVYPLRVVMAALGLPAEDEGFFLHNAHMLHAANDPDINTSGKDATSNEAMRMIDEGLKDLHDYFEGRTAQLRKEPDDTLTSLIANARIDGEYLTPRQLHGYYLIATTAGHDTTAFTTSMSMWVLAQRPDLVARLKANPADIPLFVEEAIRWATPVKSFMRTALEDTEVAGKAIRKGDWIMLAYQSANRDEAVFEDPFIFNIDRKRIPSLTFGTGPHICLGQHLARMEMRVLWEELLPQITDIRMNGTPRRTISNFVCGPKDVPIAYRWEESATTATREEELA
;
A
#
# COMPACT_ATOMS: atom_id res chain seq x y z
N MET A 1 -32.78 -17.70 3.01
CA MET A 1 -32.98 -18.14 1.62
C MET A 1 -31.70 -17.83 0.85
N SER A 2 -30.89 -18.85 0.58
CA SER A 2 -29.60 -18.74 -0.12
C SER A 2 -29.82 -18.59 -1.62
N ASN A 3 -29.15 -17.61 -2.22
CA ASN A 3 -29.21 -17.27 -3.65
C ASN A 3 -28.37 -18.30 -4.46
N PRO A 4 -28.92 -19.01 -5.46
CA PRO A 4 -28.28 -20.16 -6.11
C PRO A 4 -27.17 -19.85 -7.13
N ALA A 5 -26.55 -18.65 -7.10
CA ALA A 5 -25.54 -18.22 -8.08
C ALA A 5 -24.07 -18.35 -7.63
N THR A 6 -23.80 -19.03 -6.51
CA THR A 6 -22.50 -18.99 -5.81
C THR A 6 -21.33 -19.87 -6.32
N PRO A 7 -21.44 -20.86 -7.25
CA PRO A 7 -20.29 -21.74 -7.53
C PRO A 7 -19.15 -21.12 -8.36
N LEU A 8 -19.45 -20.17 -9.25
CA LEU A 8 -18.44 -19.56 -10.16
C LEU A 8 -17.68 -18.39 -9.52
N VAL A 9 -18.30 -17.70 -8.56
CA VAL A 9 -17.77 -16.49 -7.92
C VAL A 9 -16.63 -16.81 -6.94
N ASN A 10 -16.71 -17.95 -6.24
CA ASN A 10 -15.69 -18.38 -5.28
C ASN A 10 -14.43 -18.98 -5.91
N ARG A 11 -14.49 -19.58 -7.11
CA ARG A 11 -13.30 -20.15 -7.77
C ARG A 11 -12.32 -19.11 -8.30
N PHE A 12 -12.80 -17.88 -8.53
CA PHE A 12 -11.96 -16.76 -8.94
C PHE A 12 -11.88 -15.66 -7.85
N GLY A 13 -12.48 -15.81 -6.67
CA GLY A 13 -12.38 -14.79 -5.61
C GLY A 13 -12.81 -13.38 -6.04
N LEU A 14 -13.82 -13.26 -6.90
CA LEU A 14 -14.37 -11.97 -7.33
C LEU A 14 -15.53 -11.57 -6.41
N HIS A 15 -15.65 -10.29 -6.07
CA HIS A 15 -16.78 -9.80 -5.27
C HIS A 15 -18.13 -9.99 -6.04
N PRO A 16 -19.24 -10.36 -5.39
CA PRO A 16 -20.51 -10.69 -6.07
C PRO A 16 -21.07 -9.59 -6.97
N GLY A 17 -20.73 -8.32 -6.70
CA GLY A 17 -21.13 -7.16 -7.50
C GLY A 17 -20.28 -6.90 -8.75
N VAL A 18 -19.12 -7.54 -8.89
CA VAL A 18 -18.17 -7.29 -9.99
C VAL A 18 -18.69 -7.85 -11.30
N LEU A 19 -19.18 -9.10 -11.31
CA LEU A 19 -19.61 -9.76 -12.54
C LEU A 19 -20.83 -9.06 -13.21
N PRO A 20 -21.90 -8.67 -12.48
CA PRO A 20 -22.98 -7.88 -13.06
C PRO A 20 -22.50 -6.51 -13.58
N SER A 21 -21.57 -5.87 -12.86
CA SER A 21 -21.02 -4.56 -13.25
C SER A 21 -20.16 -4.65 -14.51
N VAL A 22 -19.30 -5.68 -14.61
CA VAL A 22 -18.51 -5.98 -15.81
C VAL A 22 -19.42 -6.15 -17.02
N LEU A 23 -20.51 -6.92 -16.89
CA LEU A 23 -21.46 -7.14 -17.98
C LEU A 23 -22.13 -5.83 -18.43
N ILE A 24 -22.62 -5.03 -17.48
CA ILE A 24 -23.29 -3.75 -17.75
C ILE A 24 -22.34 -2.77 -18.44
N GLY A 25 -21.11 -2.64 -17.94
CA GLY A 25 -20.09 -1.77 -18.54
C GLY A 25 -19.69 -2.24 -19.93
N SER A 26 -19.59 -3.56 -20.13
CA SER A 26 -19.22 -4.15 -21.42
C SER A 26 -20.30 -3.91 -22.47
N VAL A 27 -21.58 -3.96 -22.09
CA VAL A 27 -22.70 -3.58 -22.96
C VAL A 27 -22.68 -2.08 -23.27
N GLY A 28 -22.41 -1.23 -22.27
CA GLY A 28 -22.28 0.22 -22.47
C GLY A 28 -21.16 0.60 -23.45
N MET A 29 -20.09 -0.21 -23.51
CA MET A 29 -18.96 -0.04 -24.43
C MET A 29 -19.08 -0.83 -25.74
N ALA A 30 -20.13 -1.64 -25.91
CA ALA A 30 -20.27 -2.52 -27.08
C ALA A 30 -20.34 -1.74 -28.40
N LEU A 31 -21.10 -0.64 -28.44
CA LEU A 31 -21.23 0.19 -29.63
C LEU A 31 -19.95 1.01 -29.92
N PRO A 32 -19.31 1.67 -28.92
CA PRO A 32 -17.97 2.24 -29.06
C PRO A 32 -16.92 1.25 -29.60
N ASN A 33 -16.92 0.01 -29.07
CA ASN A 33 -16.00 -1.03 -29.53
C ASN A 33 -16.37 -1.56 -30.92
N ALA A 34 -17.60 -1.36 -31.40
CA ALA A 34 -18.04 -1.77 -32.72
C ALA A 34 -18.10 -0.61 -33.73
N ILE A 35 -17.48 0.54 -33.44
CA ILE A 35 -17.55 1.73 -34.31
C ILE A 35 -17.30 1.44 -35.79
N PRO A 36 -16.30 0.65 -36.21
CA PRO A 36 -16.03 0.47 -37.64
C PRO A 36 -17.20 -0.23 -38.36
N ALA A 37 -17.75 -1.28 -37.74
CA ALA A 37 -18.94 -1.97 -38.25
C ALA A 37 -20.20 -1.09 -38.13
N TYR A 38 -20.28 -0.28 -37.09
CA TYR A 38 -21.38 0.65 -36.86
C TYR A 38 -21.43 1.75 -37.92
N LEU A 39 -20.29 2.35 -38.28
CA LEU A 39 -20.19 3.36 -39.32
C LEU A 39 -20.53 2.78 -40.69
N ALA A 40 -20.03 1.58 -41.03
CA ALA A 40 -20.37 0.89 -42.26
C ALA A 40 -21.88 0.58 -42.35
N ALA A 41 -22.46 0.06 -41.27
CA ALA A 41 -23.89 -0.23 -41.20
C ALA A 41 -24.74 1.04 -41.29
N LEU A 42 -24.35 2.14 -40.64
CA LEU A 42 -25.05 3.42 -40.73
C LEU A 42 -25.02 3.99 -42.16
N GLY A 43 -23.87 3.95 -42.83
CA GLY A 43 -23.73 4.41 -44.21
C GLY A 43 -24.66 3.63 -45.14
N LEU A 44 -24.71 2.31 -44.98
CA LEU A 44 -25.56 1.42 -45.79
C LEU A 44 -27.05 1.61 -45.50
N VAL A 45 -27.44 1.66 -44.23
CA VAL A 45 -28.84 1.65 -43.79
C VAL A 45 -29.50 3.03 -43.85
N ARG A 46 -28.71 4.11 -43.69
CA ARG A 46 -29.22 5.49 -43.63
C ARG A 46 -28.72 6.38 -44.78
N HIS A 47 -27.92 5.83 -45.70
CA HIS A 47 -27.33 6.57 -46.83
C HIS A 47 -26.56 7.82 -46.39
N LEU A 48 -25.91 7.75 -45.23
CA LEU A 48 -25.13 8.85 -44.67
C LEU A 48 -23.72 8.85 -45.28
N SER A 49 -23.19 10.04 -45.52
CA SER A 49 -21.77 10.22 -45.86
C SER A 49 -20.85 9.81 -44.70
N GLU A 50 -19.58 9.53 -45.00
CA GLU A 50 -18.54 9.18 -44.01
C GLU A 50 -18.39 10.22 -42.89
N ALA A 51 -18.54 11.51 -43.22
CA ALA A 51 -18.54 12.58 -42.23
C ALA A 51 -19.80 12.56 -41.34
N GLN A 52 -20.96 12.27 -41.92
CA GLN A 52 -22.22 12.18 -41.17
C GLN A 52 -22.28 10.95 -40.27
N THR A 53 -21.78 9.79 -40.71
CA THR A 53 -21.66 8.61 -39.85
C THR A 53 -20.68 8.87 -38.71
N GLY A 54 -19.55 9.52 -38.99
CA GLY A 54 -18.58 9.96 -37.98
C GLY A 54 -19.19 10.89 -36.91
N LEU A 55 -20.04 11.84 -37.31
CA LEU A 55 -20.79 12.70 -36.37
C LEU A 55 -21.75 11.91 -35.48
N VAL A 56 -22.41 10.88 -36.03
CA VAL A 56 -23.33 10.01 -35.28
C VAL A 56 -22.58 9.18 -34.24
N ALA A 57 -21.42 8.61 -34.59
CA ALA A 57 -20.57 7.90 -33.64
C ALA A 57 -19.98 8.84 -32.56
N MET A 58 -19.57 10.05 -32.94
CA MET A 58 -19.09 11.06 -31.99
C MET A 58 -20.17 11.48 -31.00
N ALA A 59 -21.40 11.71 -31.46
CA ALA A 59 -22.51 12.06 -30.57
C ALA A 59 -22.72 10.99 -29.49
N ASP A 60 -22.66 9.70 -29.84
CA ASP A 60 -22.76 8.60 -28.88
C ASP A 60 -21.64 8.64 -27.83
N VAL A 61 -20.38 8.69 -28.26
CA VAL A 61 -19.22 8.70 -27.34
C VAL A 61 -19.15 9.98 -26.51
N ALA A 62 -19.52 11.13 -27.08
CA ALA A 62 -19.61 12.39 -26.35
C ALA A 62 -20.69 12.31 -25.25
N GLY A 63 -21.81 11.63 -25.54
CA GLY A 63 -22.80 11.25 -24.55
C GLY A 63 -22.17 10.44 -23.40
N ILE A 64 -21.43 9.38 -23.72
CA ILE A 64 -20.74 8.53 -22.71
C ILE A 64 -19.80 9.36 -21.83
N THR A 65 -19.04 10.26 -22.45
CA THR A 65 -18.14 11.18 -21.77
C THR A 65 -18.90 12.07 -20.78
N LEU A 66 -20.00 12.69 -21.22
CA LEU A 66 -20.82 13.59 -20.39
C LEU A 66 -21.52 12.84 -19.26
N GLY A 67 -22.06 11.65 -19.52
CA GLY A 67 -22.68 10.81 -18.50
C GLY A 67 -21.70 10.38 -17.42
N SER A 68 -20.49 9.96 -17.83
CA SER A 68 -19.43 9.56 -16.90
C SER A 68 -18.91 10.73 -16.08
N LEU A 69 -18.61 11.87 -16.74
CA LEU A 69 -18.14 13.10 -16.09
C LEU A 69 -19.21 13.68 -15.14
N GLY A 70 -20.48 13.65 -15.52
CA GLY A 70 -21.58 14.12 -14.69
C GLY A 70 -21.68 13.35 -13.37
N CYS A 71 -21.51 12.02 -13.39
CA CYS A 71 -21.45 11.21 -12.18
C CYS A 71 -20.19 11.49 -11.33
N ALA A 72 -19.06 11.83 -11.95
CA ALA A 72 -17.80 12.14 -11.26
C ALA A 72 -17.80 13.53 -10.60
N VAL A 73 -18.39 14.54 -11.25
CA VAL A 73 -18.31 15.95 -10.82
C VAL A 73 -19.51 16.37 -9.96
N LEU A 74 -20.62 15.62 -9.97
CA LEU A 74 -21.83 15.90 -9.18
C LEU A 74 -22.11 14.77 -8.16
N PRO A 75 -21.27 14.59 -7.12
CA PRO A 75 -21.43 13.52 -6.15
C PRO A 75 -22.78 13.58 -5.41
N ASP A 76 -23.38 14.76 -5.27
CA ASP A 76 -24.69 14.92 -4.63
C ASP A 76 -25.85 14.42 -5.48
N LEU A 77 -25.72 14.41 -6.81
CA LEU A 77 -26.69 13.80 -7.73
C LEU A 77 -26.71 12.27 -7.53
N VAL A 78 -25.53 11.67 -7.44
CA VAL A 78 -25.35 10.24 -7.18
C VAL A 78 -25.82 9.84 -5.78
N LYS A 79 -25.53 10.65 -4.75
CA LYS A 79 -26.03 10.42 -3.38
C LYS A 79 -27.55 10.38 -3.30
N ARG A 80 -28.25 11.23 -4.05
CA ARG A 80 -29.73 11.29 -4.09
C ARG A 80 -30.35 10.10 -4.80
N LEU A 81 -29.77 9.67 -5.92
CA LEU A 81 -30.32 8.58 -6.72
C LEU A 81 -29.90 7.22 -6.19
N ASN A 82 -28.75 7.07 -5.53
CA ASN A 82 -28.05 5.79 -5.31
C ASN A 82 -27.55 5.16 -6.62
N TRP A 83 -26.46 4.39 -6.54
CA TRP A 83 -25.77 3.87 -7.73
C TRP A 83 -26.60 2.88 -8.54
N ARG A 84 -27.36 2.01 -7.88
CA ARG A 84 -28.25 1.07 -8.57
C ARG A 84 -29.31 1.80 -9.41
N ARG A 85 -29.95 2.85 -8.88
CA ARG A 85 -30.91 3.65 -9.66
C ARG A 85 -30.20 4.49 -10.73
N THR A 86 -28.97 4.94 -10.48
CA THR A 86 -28.17 5.65 -11.49
C THR A 86 -27.93 4.76 -12.72
N VAL A 87 -27.56 3.49 -12.52
CA VAL A 87 -27.43 2.51 -13.62
C VAL A 87 -28.78 2.25 -14.30
N MET A 88 -29.86 2.03 -13.53
CA MET A 88 -31.19 1.77 -14.11
C MET A 88 -31.68 2.95 -14.96
N VAL A 89 -31.54 4.19 -14.47
CA VAL A 89 -31.90 5.39 -15.22
C VAL A 89 -31.04 5.53 -16.47
N GLY A 90 -29.72 5.33 -16.35
CA GLY A 90 -28.82 5.38 -17.50
C GLY A 90 -29.17 4.35 -18.57
N MET A 91 -29.37 3.09 -18.19
CA MET A 91 -29.73 2.02 -19.14
C MET A 91 -31.13 2.22 -19.72
N ALA A 92 -32.10 2.75 -18.97
CA ALA A 92 -33.42 3.08 -19.49
C ALA A 92 -33.38 4.23 -20.52
N LEU A 93 -32.58 5.27 -20.26
CA LEU A 93 -32.32 6.36 -21.22
C LEU A 93 -31.67 5.81 -22.50
N ALA A 94 -30.67 4.93 -22.36
CA ALA A 94 -30.02 4.28 -23.49
C ALA A 94 -30.99 3.44 -24.32
N LEU A 95 -31.82 2.61 -23.66
CA LEU A 95 -32.81 1.78 -24.33
C LEU A 95 -33.84 2.60 -25.09
N PHE A 96 -34.41 3.62 -24.45
CA PHE A 96 -35.40 4.49 -25.07
C PHE A 96 -34.85 5.20 -26.30
N ALA A 97 -33.65 5.77 -26.18
CA ALA A 97 -33.03 6.49 -27.27
C ALA A 97 -32.64 5.57 -28.44
N ASN A 98 -32.22 4.33 -28.17
CA ASN A 98 -31.97 3.31 -29.19
C ASN A 98 -33.25 2.92 -29.95
N ILE A 99 -34.37 2.71 -29.25
CA ILE A 99 -35.65 2.38 -29.88
C ILE A 99 -36.11 3.52 -30.80
N LEU A 100 -36.04 4.78 -30.34
CA LEU A 100 -36.42 5.93 -31.16
C LEU A 100 -35.51 6.11 -32.39
N SER A 101 -34.25 5.69 -32.31
CA SER A 101 -33.31 5.76 -33.43
C SER A 101 -33.65 4.81 -34.58
N ILE A 102 -34.47 3.78 -34.33
CA ILE A 102 -35.01 2.88 -35.38
C ILE A 102 -35.88 3.66 -36.36
N VAL A 103 -36.73 4.55 -35.84
CA VAL A 103 -37.79 5.20 -36.62
C VAL A 103 -37.47 6.63 -37.03
N THR A 104 -36.40 7.22 -36.48
CA THR A 104 -36.05 8.61 -36.72
C THR A 104 -35.43 8.82 -38.11
N PRO A 105 -36.03 9.67 -38.98
CA PRO A 105 -35.51 9.95 -40.31
C PRO A 105 -34.56 11.17 -40.35
N SER A 106 -34.56 12.02 -39.32
CA SER A 106 -33.75 13.24 -39.27
C SER A 106 -32.36 12.97 -38.68
N LEU A 107 -31.31 13.39 -39.39
CA LEU A 107 -29.94 13.31 -38.89
C LEU A 107 -29.77 14.09 -37.57
N GLY A 108 -30.34 15.29 -37.46
CA GLY A 108 -30.25 16.09 -36.23
C GLY A 108 -30.89 15.40 -35.03
N ALA A 109 -32.06 14.80 -35.24
CA ALA A 109 -32.73 14.02 -34.18
C ALA A 109 -31.94 12.74 -33.85
N LEU A 110 -31.35 12.08 -34.85
CA LEU A 110 -30.49 10.91 -34.63
C LEU A 110 -29.27 11.27 -33.78
N LEU A 111 -28.59 12.40 -34.04
CA LEU A 111 -27.46 12.88 -33.24
C LEU A 111 -27.84 13.08 -31.77
N VAL A 112 -28.98 13.74 -31.51
CA VAL A 112 -29.48 13.94 -30.14
C VAL A 112 -29.76 12.59 -29.48
N LEU A 113 -30.43 11.67 -30.18
CA LEU A 113 -30.74 10.34 -29.64
C LEU A 113 -29.47 9.48 -29.42
N ARG A 114 -28.39 9.69 -30.18
CA ARG A 114 -27.10 9.05 -29.89
C ARG A 114 -26.44 9.65 -28.66
N ALA A 115 -26.41 10.98 -28.54
CA ALA A 115 -25.90 11.64 -27.35
C ALA A 115 -26.65 11.24 -26.07
N VAL A 116 -27.98 11.09 -26.14
CA VAL A 116 -28.78 10.61 -25.01
C VAL A 116 -28.49 9.13 -24.72
N ALA A 117 -28.32 8.30 -25.75
CA ALA A 117 -27.99 6.89 -25.56
C ALA A 117 -26.62 6.71 -24.88
N GLY A 118 -25.62 7.42 -25.40
CA GLY A 118 -24.30 7.51 -24.81
C GLY A 118 -24.32 8.03 -23.38
N LEU A 119 -25.07 9.10 -23.09
CA LEU A 119 -25.20 9.64 -21.73
C LEU A 119 -25.67 8.57 -20.75
N GLY A 120 -26.66 7.76 -21.16
CA GLY A 120 -27.13 6.62 -20.39
C GLY A 120 -26.05 5.57 -20.13
N SER A 121 -25.29 5.20 -21.17
CA SER A 121 -24.15 4.27 -21.06
C SER A 121 -23.03 4.81 -20.18
N GLY A 122 -22.72 6.11 -20.27
CA GLY A 122 -21.70 6.79 -19.47
C GLY A 122 -22.03 6.82 -17.97
N MET A 123 -23.30 7.05 -17.63
CA MET A 123 -23.78 6.96 -16.24
C MET A 123 -23.58 5.55 -15.67
N ALA A 124 -23.86 4.50 -16.45
CA ALA A 124 -23.64 3.14 -16.03
C ALA A 124 -22.14 2.81 -15.89
N LEU A 125 -21.33 3.25 -16.85
CA LEU A 125 -19.88 3.02 -16.87
C LEU A 125 -19.17 3.66 -15.67
N ALA A 126 -19.60 4.84 -15.24
CA ALA A 126 -19.08 5.47 -14.02
C ALA A 126 -19.28 4.60 -12.78
N VAL A 127 -20.44 3.93 -12.67
CA VAL A 127 -20.72 3.00 -11.56
C VAL A 127 -19.82 1.77 -11.64
N VAL A 128 -19.63 1.25 -12.84
CA VAL A 128 -18.80 0.06 -13.09
C VAL A 128 -17.35 0.31 -12.69
N TYR A 129 -16.77 1.46 -13.10
CA TYR A 129 -15.43 1.84 -12.66
C TYR A 129 -15.33 2.03 -11.15
N ALA A 130 -16.36 2.60 -10.51
CA ALA A 130 -16.39 2.75 -9.05
C ALA A 130 -16.41 1.38 -8.33
N VAL A 131 -17.14 0.40 -8.86
CA VAL A 131 -17.17 -0.98 -8.33
C VAL A 131 -15.86 -1.72 -8.62
N MET A 132 -15.23 -1.48 -9.78
CA MET A 132 -13.96 -2.12 -10.15
C MET A 132 -12.77 -1.62 -9.33
N ALA A 133 -12.84 -0.38 -8.85
CA ALA A 133 -11.87 0.18 -7.93
C ALA A 133 -11.90 -0.47 -6.53
N GLU A 134 -12.91 -1.31 -6.22
CA GLU A 134 -12.98 -2.06 -4.96
C GLU A 134 -12.18 -3.38 -5.07
N GLY A 135 -11.27 -3.63 -4.11
CA GLY A 135 -10.41 -4.82 -4.09
C GLY A 135 -9.21 -4.71 -5.04
N ASP A 136 -8.89 -5.79 -5.76
CA ASP A 136 -7.79 -5.81 -6.74
C ASP A 136 -8.19 -5.11 -8.04
N ALA A 137 -8.01 -3.78 -8.06
CA ALA A 137 -8.42 -2.93 -9.17
C ALA A 137 -7.75 -3.30 -10.51
N ALA A 138 -6.47 -3.72 -10.49
CA ALA A 138 -5.74 -4.10 -11.70
C ALA A 138 -6.33 -5.38 -12.31
N ARG A 139 -6.61 -6.37 -11.46
CA ARG A 139 -7.27 -7.61 -11.87
C ARG A 139 -8.69 -7.38 -12.35
N ASN A 140 -9.48 -6.58 -11.64
CA ASN A 140 -10.84 -6.25 -12.01
C ASN A 140 -10.91 -5.50 -13.36
N LEU A 141 -9.98 -4.56 -13.58
CA LEU A 141 -9.86 -3.81 -14.83
C LEU A 141 -9.37 -4.70 -15.98
N GLY A 142 -8.49 -5.67 -15.71
CA GLY A 142 -8.09 -6.69 -16.68
C GLY A 142 -9.27 -7.56 -17.13
N VAL A 143 -10.05 -8.08 -16.18
CA VAL A 143 -11.28 -8.87 -16.45
C VAL A 143 -12.29 -8.04 -17.25
N PHE A 144 -12.47 -6.78 -16.88
CA PHE A 144 -13.32 -5.86 -17.63
C PHE A 144 -12.82 -5.67 -19.06
N THR A 145 -11.53 -5.43 -19.24
CA THR A 145 -10.93 -5.18 -20.55
C THR A 145 -11.11 -6.37 -21.49
N VAL A 146 -10.85 -7.58 -21.00
CA VAL A 146 -11.08 -8.81 -21.76
C VAL A 146 -12.57 -8.97 -22.11
N THR A 147 -13.46 -8.71 -21.14
CA THR A 147 -14.90 -8.89 -21.35
C THR A 147 -15.48 -7.85 -22.32
N GLN A 148 -15.12 -6.57 -22.18
CA GLN A 148 -15.62 -5.51 -23.05
C GLN A 148 -15.14 -5.66 -24.50
N LEU A 149 -13.89 -6.10 -24.70
CA LEU A 149 -13.36 -6.38 -26.04
C LEU A 149 -14.01 -7.62 -26.64
N GLY A 150 -14.26 -8.66 -25.83
CA GLY A 150 -15.01 -9.85 -26.26
C GLY A 150 -16.46 -9.56 -26.65
N VAL A 151 -17.17 -8.73 -25.88
CA VAL A 151 -18.53 -8.27 -26.21
C VAL A 151 -18.52 -7.41 -27.48
N GLY A 152 -17.55 -6.51 -27.62
CA GLY A 152 -17.36 -5.73 -28.85
C GLY A 152 -17.09 -6.62 -30.07
N TRP A 153 -16.27 -7.66 -29.91
CA TRP A 153 -15.96 -8.64 -30.97
C TRP A 153 -17.22 -9.35 -31.46
N LEU A 154 -18.07 -9.83 -30.53
CA LEU A 154 -19.36 -10.42 -30.87
C LEU A 154 -20.30 -9.40 -31.53
N ALA A 155 -20.30 -8.15 -31.07
CA ALA A 155 -21.11 -7.09 -31.65
C ALA A 155 -20.71 -6.81 -33.10
N VAL A 156 -19.42 -6.72 -33.41
CA VAL A 156 -18.92 -6.53 -34.78
C VAL A 156 -19.36 -7.67 -35.70
N LEU A 157 -19.22 -8.93 -35.26
CA LEU A 157 -19.64 -10.10 -36.04
C LEU A 157 -21.14 -10.12 -36.34
N ALA A 158 -21.96 -9.71 -35.38
CA ALA A 158 -23.41 -9.70 -35.52
C ALA A 158 -23.91 -8.49 -36.35
N MET A 159 -23.28 -7.32 -36.22
CA MET A 159 -23.82 -6.06 -36.71
C MET A 159 -23.93 -6.00 -38.23
N GLY A 160 -22.95 -6.50 -38.98
CA GLY A 160 -23.01 -6.55 -40.46
C GLY A 160 -24.12 -7.47 -40.96
N ALA A 161 -24.19 -8.70 -40.45
CA ALA A 161 -25.19 -9.69 -40.86
C ALA A 161 -26.63 -9.25 -40.52
N VAL A 162 -26.84 -8.68 -39.33
CA VAL A 162 -28.17 -8.27 -38.86
C VAL A 162 -28.64 -6.98 -39.53
N SER A 163 -27.75 -6.00 -39.74
CA SER A 163 -28.13 -4.72 -40.36
C SER A 163 -28.40 -4.83 -41.87
N SER A 164 -27.67 -5.70 -42.58
CA SER A 164 -27.92 -5.97 -44.00
C SER A 164 -29.28 -6.64 -44.24
N GLN A 165 -29.73 -7.50 -43.32
CA GLN A 165 -31.01 -8.20 -43.45
C GLN A 165 -32.22 -7.39 -42.94
N PHE A 166 -32.05 -6.63 -41.85
CA PHE A 166 -33.15 -5.96 -41.15
C PHE A 166 -33.05 -4.43 -41.13
N GLY A 167 -32.10 -3.84 -41.86
CA GLY A 167 -31.90 -2.40 -41.94
C GLY A 167 -31.72 -1.75 -40.56
N SER A 168 -32.45 -0.66 -40.32
CA SER A 168 -32.34 0.10 -39.06
C SER A 168 -32.92 -0.61 -37.85
N LEU A 169 -33.91 -1.47 -38.08
CA LEU A 169 -34.46 -2.35 -37.06
C LEU A 169 -33.39 -3.34 -36.60
N GLY A 170 -32.61 -3.89 -37.53
CA GLY A 170 -31.47 -4.74 -37.20
C GLY A 170 -30.39 -4.01 -36.41
N LEU A 171 -29.96 -2.85 -36.89
CA LEU A 171 -28.86 -2.09 -36.30
C LEU A 171 -29.16 -1.63 -34.86
N PHE A 172 -30.26 -0.91 -34.65
CA PHE A 172 -30.60 -0.37 -33.33
C PHE A 172 -31.38 -1.37 -32.47
N GLY A 173 -32.06 -2.35 -33.06
CA GLY A 173 -32.71 -3.43 -32.33
C GLY A 173 -31.71 -4.37 -31.64
N LEU A 174 -30.59 -4.68 -32.30
CA LEU A 174 -29.50 -5.47 -31.69
C LEU A 174 -28.92 -4.76 -30.45
N VAL A 175 -28.62 -3.46 -30.57
CA VAL A 175 -28.13 -2.64 -29.45
C VAL A 175 -29.18 -2.52 -28.34
N SER A 176 -30.46 -2.33 -28.70
CA SER A 176 -31.57 -2.28 -27.74
C SER A 176 -31.72 -3.58 -26.96
N ALA A 177 -31.58 -4.73 -27.62
CA ALA A 177 -31.64 -6.04 -26.97
C ALA A 177 -30.49 -6.21 -25.97
N ALA A 178 -29.27 -5.82 -26.33
CA ALA A 178 -28.12 -5.86 -25.41
C ALA A 178 -28.32 -4.94 -24.19
N VAL A 179 -28.79 -3.70 -24.41
CA VAL A 179 -29.08 -2.74 -23.33
C VAL A 179 -30.22 -3.23 -22.44
N LEU A 180 -31.24 -3.90 -22.99
CA LEU A 180 -32.32 -4.50 -22.20
C LEU A 180 -31.78 -5.59 -21.26
N VAL A 181 -30.87 -6.45 -21.73
CA VAL A 181 -30.20 -7.45 -20.88
C VAL A 181 -29.41 -6.76 -19.76
N ALA A 182 -28.62 -5.72 -20.08
CA ALA A 182 -27.88 -4.96 -19.06
C ALA A 182 -28.82 -4.27 -18.05
N LEU A 183 -29.96 -3.74 -18.50
CA LEU A 183 -30.98 -3.14 -17.64
C LEU A 183 -31.57 -4.17 -16.68
N LEU A 184 -31.86 -5.39 -17.13
CA LEU A 184 -32.35 -6.47 -16.26
C LEU A 184 -31.29 -6.88 -15.22
N CYS A 185 -30.02 -6.97 -15.64
CA CYS A 185 -28.89 -7.26 -14.76
C CYS A 185 -28.57 -6.15 -13.75
N SER A 186 -28.95 -4.90 -14.02
CA SER A 186 -28.71 -3.76 -13.11
C SER A 186 -29.35 -3.91 -11.73
N THR A 187 -30.35 -4.80 -11.60
CA THR A 187 -30.96 -5.14 -10.31
C THR A 187 -30.01 -5.84 -9.33
N GLN A 188 -28.91 -6.41 -9.83
CA GLN A 188 -27.91 -7.13 -9.06
C GLN A 188 -26.73 -6.23 -8.62
N VAL A 189 -26.72 -4.95 -9.00
CA VAL A 189 -25.67 -3.99 -8.60
C VAL A 189 -25.80 -3.69 -7.09
N PRO A 190 -24.75 -3.89 -6.27
CA PRO A 190 -24.80 -3.64 -4.83
C PRO A 190 -25.07 -2.18 -4.48
N THR A 191 -25.86 -1.93 -3.44
CA THR A 191 -26.21 -0.57 -2.96
C THR A 191 -25.28 -0.04 -1.86
N ALA A 192 -24.57 -0.91 -1.14
CA ALA A 192 -23.88 -0.56 0.10
C ALA A 192 -22.36 -0.28 -0.04
N SER A 193 -21.64 -0.96 -0.95
CA SER A 193 -20.17 -0.93 -1.01
C SER A 193 -19.60 0.44 -1.45
N VAL A 194 -20.29 1.10 -2.36
CA VAL A 194 -19.83 2.35 -3.00
C VAL A 194 -20.02 3.61 -2.14
N ARG A 195 -20.59 3.49 -0.92
CA ARG A 195 -20.67 4.60 0.05
C ARG A 195 -19.29 5.01 0.58
N ARG A 196 -18.33 4.07 0.66
CA ARG A 196 -16.96 4.32 1.16
C ARG A 196 -16.13 5.18 0.21
N THR A 197 -16.22 4.94 -1.10
CA THR A 197 -15.40 5.63 -2.12
C THR A 197 -15.69 7.13 -2.23
N LEU A 198 -16.92 7.56 -1.92
CA LEU A 198 -17.31 8.97 -1.89
C LEU A 198 -16.97 9.69 -0.58
N ALA A 199 -16.78 8.96 0.53
CA ALA A 199 -16.34 9.56 1.80
C ALA A 199 -14.87 10.04 1.73
N GLN A 200 -14.05 9.45 0.86
CA GLN A 200 -12.65 9.85 0.65
C GLN A 200 -12.47 11.09 -0.25
N THR A 201 -13.52 11.57 -0.92
CA THR A 201 -13.44 12.70 -1.87
C THR A 201 -14.13 13.97 -1.39
N SER A 202 -14.66 14.00 -0.16
CA SER A 202 -15.30 15.21 0.37
C SER A 202 -14.28 16.24 0.87
N GLY A 203 -13.81 17.09 -0.05
CA GLY A 203 -13.16 18.36 0.27
C GLY A 203 -12.62 19.08 -0.97
N LYS A 204 -13.23 20.23 -1.33
CA LYS A 204 -12.91 21.19 -2.42
C LYS A 204 -12.95 20.65 -3.89
N PRO A 205 -13.31 21.49 -4.89
CA PRO A 205 -13.57 21.05 -6.27
C PRO A 205 -12.32 20.49 -6.96
N ALA A 206 -12.47 19.33 -7.62
CA ALA A 206 -11.42 18.50 -8.21
C ALA A 206 -10.52 19.22 -9.25
N LEU A 207 -10.99 20.29 -9.88
CA LEU A 207 -10.26 21.03 -10.93
C LEU A 207 -9.03 21.79 -10.42
N GLY A 208 -8.98 22.17 -9.14
CA GLY A 208 -7.90 23.00 -8.59
C GLY A 208 -6.65 22.25 -8.12
N ARG A 209 -6.60 20.92 -8.29
CA ARG A 209 -5.55 20.04 -7.71
C ARG A 209 -4.59 19.42 -8.71
N VAL A 210 -4.88 19.52 -10.01
CA VAL A 210 -4.03 18.95 -11.06
C VAL A 210 -2.95 19.98 -11.42
N SER A 211 -1.68 19.58 -11.33
CA SER A 211 -0.55 20.42 -11.69
C SER A 211 -0.53 20.73 -13.19
N THR A 212 0.19 21.78 -13.58
CA THR A 212 0.41 22.10 -14.99
C THR A 212 1.00 20.93 -15.78
N LEU A 213 1.90 20.17 -15.16
CA LEU A 213 2.51 18.99 -15.78
C LEU A 213 1.52 17.82 -15.86
N GLY A 214 0.65 17.65 -14.85
CA GLY A 214 -0.48 16.72 -14.87
C GLY A 214 -1.44 16.99 -16.03
N TRP A 215 -1.80 18.26 -16.27
CA TRP A 215 -2.61 18.65 -17.43
C TRP A 215 -1.95 18.35 -18.78
N VAL A 216 -0.62 18.50 -18.86
CA VAL A 216 0.15 18.09 -20.06
C VAL A 216 0.07 16.57 -20.26
N GLY A 217 0.21 15.80 -19.19
CA GLY A 217 0.03 14.34 -19.22
C GLY A 217 -1.38 13.95 -19.68
N ILE A 218 -2.42 14.55 -19.11
CA ILE A 218 -3.83 14.33 -19.49
C ILE A 218 -4.06 14.69 -20.97
N GLY A 219 -3.50 15.80 -21.44
CA GLY A 219 -3.59 16.22 -22.86
C GLY A 219 -2.99 15.19 -23.82
N SER A 220 -1.90 14.52 -23.42
CA SER A 220 -1.30 13.45 -24.23
C SER A 220 -2.24 12.25 -24.42
N VAL A 221 -3.10 11.96 -23.43
CA VAL A 221 -4.10 10.89 -23.51
C VAL A 221 -5.16 11.23 -24.56
N VAL A 222 -5.65 12.48 -24.58
CA VAL A 222 -6.61 12.94 -25.60
C VAL A 222 -6.03 12.76 -27.00
N LEU A 223 -4.79 13.21 -27.22
CA LEU A 223 -4.11 13.10 -28.53
C LEU A 223 -3.93 11.64 -28.96
N PHE A 224 -3.53 10.78 -28.04
CA PHE A 224 -3.35 9.35 -28.29
C PHE A 224 -4.65 8.69 -28.74
N TYR A 225 -5.72 8.83 -27.94
CA TYR A 225 -7.01 8.22 -28.26
C TYR A 225 -7.63 8.80 -29.53
N ALA A 226 -7.48 10.10 -29.78
CA ALA A 226 -7.95 10.73 -31.02
C ALA A 226 -7.27 10.11 -32.25
N GLY A 227 -5.95 9.91 -32.21
CA GLY A 227 -5.21 9.27 -33.30
C GLY A 227 -5.58 7.80 -33.51
N VAL A 228 -5.55 7.00 -32.44
CA VAL A 228 -5.88 5.57 -32.52
C VAL A 228 -7.29 5.35 -33.04
N ILE A 229 -8.27 6.07 -32.48
CA ILE A 229 -9.68 5.85 -32.81
C ILE A 229 -10.00 6.39 -34.20
N ALA A 230 -9.28 7.40 -34.72
CA ALA A 230 -9.42 7.79 -36.12
C ALA A 230 -9.05 6.66 -37.09
N VAL A 231 -7.93 5.97 -36.86
CA VAL A 231 -7.52 4.80 -37.67
C VAL A 231 -8.50 3.65 -37.49
N TYR A 232 -8.84 3.33 -36.23
CA TYR A 232 -9.73 2.22 -35.93
C TYR A 232 -11.10 2.40 -36.61
N SER A 233 -11.71 3.58 -36.46
CA SER A 233 -13.06 3.88 -36.94
C SER A 233 -13.20 3.69 -38.45
N TYR A 234 -12.16 4.03 -39.22
CA TYR A 234 -12.20 3.97 -40.69
C TYR A 234 -11.49 2.75 -41.26
N LEU A 235 -11.05 1.81 -40.42
CA LEU A 235 -10.30 0.63 -40.85
C LEU A 235 -11.01 -0.19 -41.94
N VAL A 236 -12.33 -0.41 -41.82
CA VAL A 236 -13.12 -1.15 -42.81
C VAL A 236 -13.11 -0.43 -44.16
N TYR A 237 -13.32 0.89 -44.15
CA TYR A 237 -13.29 1.71 -45.36
C TYR A 237 -11.89 1.77 -45.98
N MET A 238 -10.83 1.80 -45.17
CA MET A 238 -9.44 1.73 -45.62
C MET A 238 -9.15 0.42 -46.36
N GLY A 239 -9.60 -0.71 -45.80
CA GLY A 239 -9.46 -2.01 -46.45
C GLY A 239 -10.12 -2.02 -47.83
N ALA A 240 -11.37 -1.55 -47.92
CA ALA A 240 -12.10 -1.45 -49.17
C ALA A 240 -11.39 -0.54 -50.19
N ALA A 241 -10.89 0.62 -49.76
CA ALA A 241 -10.15 1.56 -50.61
C ALA A 241 -8.82 1.00 -51.13
N TRP A 242 -8.22 0.04 -50.42
CA TRP A 242 -6.99 -0.66 -50.84
C TRP A 242 -7.24 -1.95 -51.61
N GLY A 243 -8.48 -2.22 -52.01
CA GLY A 243 -8.84 -3.40 -52.80
C GLY A 243 -8.92 -4.70 -52.01
N VAL A 244 -9.04 -4.63 -50.68
CA VAL A 244 -9.37 -5.80 -49.84
C VAL A 244 -10.83 -6.17 -50.09
N GLU A 245 -11.13 -7.46 -50.24
CA GLU A 245 -12.49 -7.95 -50.38
C GLU A 245 -13.36 -7.47 -49.21
N GLN A 246 -14.58 -7.00 -49.48
CA GLN A 246 -15.47 -6.38 -48.47
C GLN A 246 -15.65 -7.28 -47.24
N GLN A 247 -15.83 -8.59 -47.44
CA GLN A 247 -15.96 -9.54 -46.33
C GLN A 247 -14.71 -9.58 -45.44
N THR A 248 -13.52 -9.48 -46.04
CA THR A 248 -12.24 -9.44 -45.32
C THR A 248 -12.04 -8.09 -44.63
N ALA A 249 -12.44 -6.99 -45.28
CA ALA A 249 -12.41 -5.65 -44.69
C ALA A 249 -13.36 -5.55 -43.48
N ASP A 250 -14.57 -6.07 -43.56
CA ASP A 250 -15.55 -6.12 -42.47
C ASP A 250 -15.03 -6.98 -41.30
N ALA A 251 -14.38 -8.11 -41.59
CA ALA A 251 -13.80 -8.99 -40.57
C ALA A 251 -12.59 -8.35 -39.83
N SER A 252 -11.89 -7.39 -40.46
CA SER A 252 -10.70 -6.76 -39.86
C SER A 252 -10.98 -6.10 -38.51
N ALA A 253 -12.15 -5.46 -38.35
CA ALA A 253 -12.56 -4.84 -37.09
C ALA A 253 -12.71 -5.86 -35.95
N ALA A 254 -13.16 -7.08 -36.27
CA ALA A 254 -13.24 -8.18 -35.31
C ALA A 254 -11.84 -8.66 -34.92
N TYR A 255 -10.93 -8.81 -35.88
CA TYR A 255 -9.56 -9.24 -35.63
C TYR A 255 -8.76 -8.24 -34.76
N VAL A 256 -9.00 -6.93 -34.89
CA VAL A 256 -8.42 -5.90 -34.02
C VAL A 256 -8.82 -6.14 -32.56
N LEU A 257 -10.12 -6.31 -32.29
CA LEU A 257 -10.62 -6.51 -30.92
C LEU A 257 -10.11 -7.83 -30.32
N PHE A 258 -10.11 -8.90 -31.12
CA PHE A 258 -9.59 -10.19 -30.71
C PHE A 258 -8.10 -10.11 -30.34
N ALA A 259 -7.26 -9.49 -31.17
CA ALA A 259 -5.85 -9.30 -30.88
C ALA A 259 -5.61 -8.35 -29.69
N GLY A 260 -6.48 -7.35 -29.51
CA GLY A 260 -6.46 -6.44 -28.37
C GLY A 260 -6.62 -7.15 -27.02
N MET A 261 -7.42 -8.22 -26.95
CA MET A 261 -7.54 -9.04 -25.73
C MET A 261 -6.19 -9.60 -25.29
N PHE A 262 -5.35 -10.05 -26.25
CA PHE A 262 -4.01 -10.55 -25.96
C PHE A 262 -3.02 -9.43 -25.61
N GLY A 263 -3.16 -8.24 -26.21
CA GLY A 263 -2.38 -7.06 -25.84
C GLY A 263 -2.62 -6.66 -24.37
N GLY A 264 -3.89 -6.63 -23.94
CA GLY A 264 -4.25 -6.39 -22.54
C GLY A 264 -3.74 -7.48 -21.60
N ALA A 265 -3.89 -8.75 -21.97
CA ALA A 265 -3.39 -9.88 -21.18
C ALA A 265 -1.85 -9.85 -21.04
N ALA A 266 -1.12 -9.53 -22.11
CA ALA A 266 0.33 -9.40 -22.08
C ALA A 266 0.78 -8.26 -21.15
N ALA A 267 0.10 -7.11 -21.18
CA ALA A 267 0.40 -6.01 -20.26
C ALA A 267 0.17 -6.42 -18.80
N ALA A 268 -0.93 -7.13 -18.51
CA ALA A 268 -1.23 -7.65 -17.18
C ALA A 268 -0.19 -8.67 -16.68
N LEU A 269 0.29 -9.57 -17.55
CA LEU A 269 1.30 -10.58 -17.20
C LEU A 269 2.70 -9.99 -17.01
N ILE A 270 3.06 -8.96 -17.78
CA ILE A 270 4.35 -8.28 -17.67
C ILE A 270 4.39 -7.38 -16.43
N GLY A 271 3.26 -6.74 -16.09
CA GLY A 271 3.09 -5.96 -14.87
C GLY A 271 4.17 -4.91 -14.65
N SER A 272 4.56 -4.71 -13.38
CA SER A 272 5.63 -3.79 -12.97
C SER A 272 7.04 -4.35 -13.11
N ARG A 273 7.21 -5.58 -13.62
CA ARG A 273 8.49 -6.33 -13.62
C ARG A 273 9.64 -5.60 -14.32
N PHE A 274 9.33 -4.73 -15.29
CA PHE A 274 10.32 -3.93 -16.02
C PHE A 274 10.10 -2.41 -15.89
N GLY A 275 9.25 -1.99 -14.94
CA GLY A 275 8.66 -0.66 -14.88
C GLY A 275 7.75 -0.36 -16.08
N PHE A 276 7.07 0.80 -16.08
CA PHE A 276 6.10 1.13 -17.13
C PHE A 276 6.72 1.76 -18.39
N VAL A 277 7.86 2.45 -18.28
CA VAL A 277 8.42 3.25 -19.39
C VAL A 277 8.87 2.38 -20.57
N LYS A 278 9.60 1.28 -20.32
CA LYS A 278 10.11 0.41 -21.39
C LYS A 278 8.98 -0.29 -22.15
N PRO A 279 8.03 -0.97 -21.48
CA PRO A 279 6.83 -1.52 -22.14
C PRO A 279 6.05 -0.47 -22.93
N MET A 280 5.85 0.73 -22.37
CA MET A 280 5.13 1.82 -23.04
C MET A 280 5.83 2.23 -24.34
N VAL A 281 7.15 2.44 -24.33
CA VAL A 281 7.92 2.81 -25.52
C VAL A 281 7.85 1.70 -26.59
N ILE A 282 7.98 0.43 -26.19
CA ILE A 282 7.88 -0.71 -27.10
C ILE A 282 6.48 -0.76 -27.74
N GLY A 283 5.44 -0.61 -26.93
CA GLY A 283 4.06 -0.59 -27.39
C GLY A 283 3.80 0.55 -28.37
N PHE A 284 4.23 1.77 -28.03
CA PHE A 284 4.08 2.92 -28.93
C PHE A 284 4.86 2.73 -30.21
N ALA A 285 6.09 2.20 -30.16
CA ALA A 285 6.86 1.90 -31.36
C ALA A 285 6.14 0.89 -32.26
N GLY A 286 5.56 -0.18 -31.69
CA GLY A 286 4.75 -1.15 -32.42
C GLY A 286 3.48 -0.54 -33.05
N LEU A 287 2.80 0.34 -32.31
CA LEU A 287 1.59 1.02 -32.78
C LEU A 287 1.89 2.04 -33.89
N LEU A 288 2.98 2.81 -33.75
CA LEU A 288 3.43 3.77 -34.77
C LEU A 288 3.92 3.03 -36.02
N ALA A 289 4.67 1.94 -35.85
CA ALA A 289 5.15 1.13 -36.97
C ALA A 289 3.99 0.51 -37.76
N THR A 290 2.99 -0.08 -37.08
CA THR A 290 1.80 -0.63 -37.76
C THR A 290 1.01 0.44 -38.50
N THR A 291 0.80 1.60 -37.88
CA THR A 291 0.10 2.73 -38.50
C THR A 291 0.88 3.31 -39.69
N ALA A 292 2.22 3.33 -39.62
CA ALA A 292 3.05 3.73 -40.74
C ALA A 292 3.02 2.69 -41.87
N LEU A 293 3.00 1.40 -41.56
CA LEU A 293 2.92 0.34 -42.58
C LEU A 293 1.61 0.40 -43.35
N PHE A 294 0.51 0.81 -42.72
CA PHE A 294 -0.74 1.15 -43.41
C PHE A 294 -0.61 2.26 -44.47
N LEU A 295 0.45 3.08 -44.46
CA LEU A 295 0.71 4.08 -45.50
C LEU A 295 1.45 3.52 -46.72
N VAL A 296 2.22 2.44 -46.54
CA VAL A 296 3.27 2.01 -47.50
C VAL A 296 3.06 0.58 -48.02
N VAL A 297 2.36 -0.29 -47.28
CA VAL A 297 2.20 -1.72 -47.59
C VAL A 297 0.83 -1.99 -48.22
N THR A 298 0.82 -2.33 -49.51
CA THR A 298 -0.38 -2.66 -50.31
C THR A 298 -0.34 -4.08 -50.94
N PRO A 299 -0.20 -5.16 -50.16
CA PRO A 299 -0.83 -6.43 -50.53
C PRO A 299 -2.04 -6.67 -49.64
N VAL A 300 -3.17 -7.04 -50.25
CA VAL A 300 -4.40 -7.48 -49.55
C VAL A 300 -4.10 -8.51 -48.44
N GLN A 301 -3.08 -9.34 -48.63
CA GLN A 301 -2.63 -10.38 -47.70
C GLN A 301 -2.04 -9.85 -46.37
N ALA A 302 -1.51 -8.62 -46.34
CA ALA A 302 -0.89 -8.04 -45.14
C ALA A 302 -1.88 -7.25 -44.26
N PHE A 303 -3.09 -6.97 -44.76
CA PHE A 303 -4.06 -6.10 -44.10
C PHE A 303 -4.53 -6.66 -42.74
N ILE A 304 -4.91 -7.93 -42.69
CA ILE A 304 -5.37 -8.58 -41.43
C ILE A 304 -4.25 -8.70 -40.40
N PRO A 305 -3.04 -9.18 -40.73
CA PRO A 305 -1.91 -9.17 -39.79
C PRO A 305 -1.60 -7.78 -39.21
N LEU A 306 -1.65 -6.73 -40.05
CA LEU A 306 -1.43 -5.35 -39.60
C LEU A 306 -2.54 -4.87 -38.68
N ALA A 307 -3.80 -5.17 -38.99
CA ALA A 307 -4.95 -4.85 -38.14
C ALA A 307 -4.85 -5.55 -36.77
N MET A 308 -4.45 -6.82 -36.74
CA MET A 308 -4.22 -7.56 -35.48
C MET A 308 -3.08 -6.94 -34.67
N LEU A 309 -1.95 -6.62 -35.30
CA LEU A 309 -0.81 -6.03 -34.61
C LEU A 309 -1.13 -4.62 -34.09
N PHE A 310 -1.94 -3.85 -34.82
CA PHE A 310 -2.49 -2.57 -34.37
C PHE A 310 -3.36 -2.76 -33.11
N GLY A 311 -4.31 -3.69 -33.14
CA GLY A 311 -5.17 -4.01 -31.99
C GLY A 311 -4.39 -4.44 -30.75
N PHE A 312 -3.43 -5.36 -30.92
CA PHE A 312 -2.53 -5.78 -29.85
C PHE A 312 -1.75 -4.60 -29.27
N SER A 313 -1.10 -3.79 -30.13
CA SER A 313 -0.24 -2.69 -29.69
C SER A 313 -1.03 -1.59 -28.99
N PHE A 314 -2.23 -1.26 -29.49
CA PHE A 314 -3.13 -0.30 -28.84
C PHE A 314 -3.50 -0.74 -27.42
N SER A 315 -4.04 -1.96 -27.28
CA SER A 315 -4.44 -2.47 -25.97
C SER A 315 -3.24 -2.66 -25.03
N TYR A 316 -2.06 -2.95 -25.56
CA TYR A 316 -0.82 -3.03 -24.78
C TYR A 316 -0.39 -1.66 -24.22
N VAL A 317 -0.35 -0.61 -25.07
CA VAL A 317 0.05 0.75 -24.66
C VAL A 317 -0.90 1.36 -23.63
N LEU A 318 -2.21 1.12 -23.80
CA LEU A 318 -3.27 1.67 -22.96
C LEU A 318 -3.01 1.42 -21.47
N ASN A 319 -2.50 0.24 -21.12
CA ASN A 319 -2.24 -0.15 -19.73
C ASN A 319 -1.11 0.67 -19.08
N TYR A 320 -0.12 1.11 -19.85
CA TYR A 320 1.04 1.84 -19.33
C TYR A 320 0.89 3.36 -19.42
N GLN A 321 0.07 3.86 -20.34
CA GLN A 321 -0.16 5.30 -20.49
C GLN A 321 -0.87 5.89 -19.27
N PHE A 322 -1.78 5.14 -18.65
CA PHE A 322 -2.45 5.55 -17.41
C PHE A 322 -1.44 5.73 -16.27
N GLU A 323 -0.57 4.74 -16.07
CA GLU A 323 0.50 4.77 -15.07
C GLU A 323 1.49 5.91 -15.30
N ALA A 324 1.79 6.23 -16.57
CA ALA A 324 2.67 7.33 -16.93
C ALA A 324 2.10 8.70 -16.49
N VAL A 325 0.81 8.95 -16.69
CA VAL A 325 0.18 10.23 -16.29
C VAL A 325 0.05 10.35 -14.78
N VAL A 326 -0.27 9.26 -14.08
CA VAL A 326 -0.28 9.24 -12.60
C VAL A 326 1.12 9.43 -12.02
N THR A 327 2.16 8.92 -12.68
CA THR A 327 3.56 9.17 -12.28
C THR A 327 3.96 10.64 -12.46
N VAL A 328 3.37 11.33 -13.44
CA VAL A 328 3.61 12.77 -13.65
C VAL A 328 2.95 13.62 -12.57
N ASP A 329 1.78 13.21 -12.10
CA ASP A 329 1.01 13.89 -11.04
C ASP A 329 0.19 12.86 -10.25
N PRO A 330 0.66 12.44 -9.05
CA PRO A 330 0.05 11.35 -8.29
C PRO A 330 -1.22 11.77 -7.52
N THR A 331 -1.78 12.96 -7.79
CA THR A 331 -3.00 13.37 -7.09
C THR A 331 -4.19 12.51 -7.52
N SER A 332 -5.07 12.19 -6.56
CA SER A 332 -6.33 11.46 -6.83
C SER A 332 -7.22 12.17 -7.86
N SER A 333 -7.04 13.49 -8.03
CA SER A 333 -7.73 14.30 -9.03
C SER A 333 -7.22 14.02 -10.45
N THR A 334 -5.91 13.83 -10.66
CA THR A 334 -5.34 13.48 -11.97
C THR A 334 -5.88 12.16 -12.49
N ALA A 335 -5.90 11.12 -11.65
CA ALA A 335 -6.42 9.80 -12.02
C ALA A 335 -7.88 9.83 -12.50
N MET A 336 -8.72 10.70 -11.91
CA MET A 336 -10.12 10.88 -12.32
C MET A 336 -10.24 11.45 -13.75
N PHE A 337 -9.37 12.39 -14.13
CA PHE A 337 -9.45 13.06 -15.42
C PHE A 337 -8.84 12.25 -16.57
N VAL A 338 -7.97 11.27 -16.31
CA VAL A 338 -7.38 10.43 -17.37
C VAL A 338 -8.46 9.63 -18.12
N ASN A 339 -9.43 9.03 -17.42
CA ASN A 339 -10.53 8.31 -18.06
C ASN A 339 -11.42 9.23 -18.90
N VAL A 340 -11.70 10.44 -18.39
CA VAL A 340 -12.46 11.45 -19.13
C VAL A 340 -11.70 11.88 -20.38
N ALA A 341 -10.38 12.11 -20.28
CA ALA A 341 -9.53 12.47 -21.41
C ALA A 341 -9.47 11.37 -22.48
N ALA A 342 -9.44 10.10 -22.06
CA ALA A 342 -9.53 8.97 -22.97
C ALA A 342 -10.85 9.00 -23.76
N LEU A 343 -11.99 9.21 -23.10
CA LEU A 343 -13.30 9.30 -23.74
C LEU A 343 -13.44 10.54 -24.65
N ILE A 344 -12.85 11.69 -24.27
CA ILE A 344 -12.76 12.87 -25.15
C ILE A 344 -12.01 12.52 -26.43
N GLY A 345 -10.82 11.92 -26.31
CA GLY A 345 -10.05 11.49 -27.48
C GLY A 345 -10.80 10.47 -28.33
N PHE A 346 -11.49 9.52 -27.67
CA PHE A 346 -12.32 8.51 -28.33
C PHE A 346 -13.47 9.15 -29.13
N SER A 347 -14.06 10.23 -28.63
CA SER A 347 -15.12 10.98 -29.35
C SER A 347 -14.59 11.80 -30.53
N ALA A 348 -13.34 12.29 -30.44
CA ALA A 348 -12.71 13.08 -31.49
C ALA A 348 -12.28 12.24 -32.70
N GLY A 349 -11.86 10.99 -32.47
CA GLY A 349 -11.35 10.08 -33.50
C GLY A 349 -12.26 9.92 -34.73
N PRO A 350 -13.55 9.55 -34.57
CA PRO A 350 -14.45 9.36 -35.72
C PRO A 350 -14.68 10.65 -36.52
N VAL A 351 -14.71 11.82 -35.87
CA VAL A 351 -14.88 13.11 -36.58
C VAL A 351 -13.61 13.46 -37.35
N LEU A 352 -12.45 13.28 -36.72
CA LEU A 352 -11.15 13.51 -37.38
C LEU A 352 -11.00 12.59 -38.59
N GLY A 353 -11.32 11.30 -38.44
CA GLY A 353 -11.32 10.36 -39.54
C GLY A 353 -12.27 10.77 -40.66
N GLY A 354 -13.54 11.09 -40.35
CA GLY A 354 -14.54 11.43 -41.37
C GLY A 354 -14.33 12.78 -42.05
N ALA A 355 -13.74 13.76 -41.35
CA ALA A 355 -13.40 15.05 -41.94
C ALA A 355 -12.19 14.96 -42.89
N LEU A 356 -11.28 14.02 -42.61
CA LEU A 356 -10.06 13.80 -43.40
C LEU A 356 -10.26 12.74 -44.50
N ALA A 357 -11.22 11.83 -44.33
CA ALA A 357 -11.60 10.81 -45.30
C ALA A 357 -12.29 11.48 -46.51
N THR A 358 -11.48 11.84 -47.50
CA THR A 358 -11.90 12.41 -48.79
C THR A 358 -11.58 11.44 -49.93
N GLY A 359 -11.75 10.14 -49.69
CA GLY A 359 -11.35 9.06 -50.60
C GLY A 359 -9.86 8.69 -50.55
N ASP A 360 -9.02 9.49 -49.89
CA ASP A 360 -7.62 9.13 -49.58
C ASP A 360 -7.41 8.98 -48.06
N TYR A 361 -7.41 7.73 -47.60
CA TYR A 361 -7.21 7.40 -46.19
C TYR A 361 -5.76 7.54 -45.71
N ARG A 362 -4.80 7.85 -46.60
CA ARG A 362 -3.41 8.14 -46.19
C ARG A 362 -3.33 9.39 -45.32
N VAL A 363 -4.21 10.37 -45.54
CA VAL A 363 -4.29 11.60 -44.73
C VAL A 363 -4.76 11.30 -43.30
N VAL A 364 -5.73 10.38 -43.15
CA VAL A 364 -6.22 9.91 -41.84
C VAL A 364 -5.07 9.24 -41.07
N ASN A 365 -4.39 8.28 -41.71
CA ASN A 365 -3.26 7.54 -41.10
C ASN A 365 -2.08 8.45 -40.78
N GLY A 366 -1.71 9.37 -41.67
CA GLY A 366 -0.61 10.31 -41.44
C GLY A 366 -0.90 11.26 -40.28
N THR A 367 -2.13 11.75 -40.18
CA THR A 367 -2.57 12.60 -39.07
C THR A 367 -2.58 11.83 -37.76
N ALA A 368 -3.13 10.62 -37.76
CA ALA A 368 -3.15 9.74 -36.59
C ALA A 368 -1.74 9.38 -36.10
N LEU A 369 -0.82 9.07 -37.02
CA LEU A 369 0.58 8.80 -36.72
C LEU A 369 1.25 10.02 -36.04
N ALA A 370 1.00 11.23 -36.54
CA ALA A 370 1.50 12.47 -35.94
C ALA A 370 0.93 12.70 -34.53
N LEU A 371 -0.38 12.49 -34.33
CA LEU A 371 -1.03 12.63 -33.03
C LEU A 371 -0.50 11.63 -31.99
N MET A 372 -0.36 10.35 -32.37
CA MET A 372 0.17 9.32 -31.49
C MET A 372 1.67 9.53 -31.19
N GLY A 373 2.45 9.96 -32.19
CA GLY A 373 3.87 10.29 -32.01
C GLY A 373 4.06 11.49 -31.09
N LEU A 374 3.24 12.53 -31.25
CA LEU A 374 3.22 13.69 -30.35
C LEU A 374 2.79 13.28 -28.94
N ALA A 375 1.75 12.46 -28.80
CA ALA A 375 1.32 11.94 -27.49
C ALA A 375 2.44 11.18 -26.78
N MET A 376 3.16 10.31 -27.48
CA MET A 376 4.33 9.59 -26.95
C MET A 376 5.42 10.57 -26.49
N ALA A 377 5.78 11.54 -27.34
CA ALA A 377 6.82 12.51 -27.02
C ALA A 377 6.45 13.36 -25.80
N VAL A 378 5.21 13.84 -25.73
CA VAL A 378 4.70 14.67 -24.63
C VAL A 378 4.67 13.90 -23.32
N VAL A 379 4.16 12.67 -23.30
CA VAL A 379 4.08 11.88 -22.06
C VAL A 379 5.47 11.48 -21.57
N LEU A 380 6.39 11.09 -22.46
CA LEU A 380 7.77 10.77 -22.09
C LEU A 380 8.52 12.01 -21.58
N TRP A 381 8.33 13.16 -22.22
CA TRP A 381 8.88 14.42 -21.74
C TRP A 381 8.35 14.80 -20.37
N ALA A 382 7.03 14.65 -20.15
CA ALA A 382 6.41 14.95 -18.86
C ALA A 382 6.95 14.02 -17.75
N VAL A 383 7.07 12.72 -18.02
CA VAL A 383 7.67 11.74 -17.09
C VAL A 383 9.13 12.06 -16.81
N ALA A 384 9.92 12.43 -17.82
CA ALA A 384 11.30 12.82 -17.64
C ALA A 384 11.41 14.11 -16.79
N ARG A 385 10.50 15.07 -17.00
CA ARG A 385 10.47 16.34 -16.29
C ARG A 385 10.01 16.20 -14.85
N SER A 386 9.05 15.32 -14.55
CA SER A 386 8.63 15.02 -13.18
C SER A 386 9.79 14.39 -12.39
N ARG A 387 10.45 13.38 -12.97
CA ARG A 387 11.65 12.76 -12.38
C ARG A 387 12.82 13.74 -12.17
N ALA A 388 12.98 14.73 -13.06
CA ALA A 388 14.02 15.75 -12.91
C ALA A 388 13.73 16.78 -11.79
N LYS A 389 12.45 16.99 -11.44
CA LYS A 389 12.04 17.82 -10.29
C LYS A 389 12.30 17.10 -8.95
N ASP A 390 12.32 15.77 -8.96
CA ASP A 390 12.63 14.93 -7.80
C ASP A 390 14.13 14.65 -7.59
N LYS A 391 15.02 15.49 -8.14
CA LYS A 391 16.43 15.56 -7.70
C LYS A 391 16.56 16.18 -6.29
N ARG A 392 15.76 15.69 -5.34
CA ARG A 392 16.12 15.70 -3.92
C ARG A 392 17.41 14.87 -3.81
N ALA A 393 18.24 15.13 -2.81
CA ALA A 393 19.43 14.32 -2.61
C ALA A 393 18.98 12.89 -2.24
N THR A 394 18.93 12.02 -3.25
CA THR A 394 18.42 10.66 -3.13
C THR A 394 19.58 9.72 -2.88
N VAL A 395 19.47 8.85 -1.88
CA VAL A 395 20.47 7.78 -1.72
C VAL A 395 20.39 6.81 -2.90
N PRO A 396 21.52 6.16 -3.27
CA PRO A 396 21.51 5.04 -4.19
C PRO A 396 20.49 3.96 -3.80
N VAL A 397 19.82 3.36 -4.79
CA VAL A 397 18.79 2.32 -4.55
C VAL A 397 19.32 1.13 -3.73
N ALA A 398 20.59 0.75 -3.92
CA ALA A 398 21.22 -0.29 -3.11
C ALA A 398 21.24 0.07 -1.61
N ILE A 399 21.59 1.32 -1.28
CA ILE A 399 21.58 1.84 0.09
C ILE A 399 20.13 1.91 0.61
N ALA A 400 19.19 2.40 -0.20
CA ALA A 400 17.77 2.44 0.17
C ALA A 400 17.24 1.03 0.51
N ASN A 401 17.57 0.02 -0.30
CA ASN A 401 17.16 -1.36 -0.08
C ASN A 401 17.83 -1.96 1.17
N THR A 402 19.09 -1.64 1.46
CA THR A 402 19.76 -2.08 2.70
C THR A 402 19.10 -1.50 3.96
N LEU A 403 18.68 -0.22 3.93
CA LEU A 403 18.05 0.44 5.08
C LEU A 403 16.72 -0.19 5.50
N VAL A 404 16.02 -0.83 4.56
CA VAL A 404 14.75 -1.52 4.81
C VAL A 404 14.91 -3.02 5.02
N ASP A 405 16.09 -3.59 4.78
CA ASP A 405 16.37 -5.03 4.91
C ASP A 405 16.54 -5.42 6.39
N PRO A 406 15.70 -6.31 6.95
CA PRO A 406 15.84 -6.83 8.31
C PRO A 406 17.22 -7.44 8.62
N ARG A 407 17.89 -8.04 7.62
CA ARG A 407 19.20 -8.70 7.79
C ARG A 407 20.32 -7.69 8.07
N ALA A 408 20.20 -6.47 7.54
CA ALA A 408 21.18 -5.42 7.75
C ALA A 408 21.31 -5.01 9.23
N TYR A 409 20.27 -5.20 10.04
CA TYR A 409 20.27 -4.87 11.47
C TYR A 409 20.72 -6.04 12.37
N ALA A 410 20.85 -7.25 11.80
CA ALA A 410 21.52 -8.37 12.44
C ALA A 410 23.05 -8.31 12.25
N GLU A 411 23.52 -7.72 11.14
CA GLU A 411 24.93 -7.52 10.79
C GLU A 411 25.30 -6.02 10.83
N LEU A 412 25.59 -5.51 12.02
CA LEU A 412 25.62 -4.06 12.28
C LEU A 412 26.67 -3.26 11.48
N ASP A 413 27.81 -3.84 11.15
CA ASP A 413 28.93 -3.10 10.55
C ASP A 413 28.52 -2.37 9.25
N GLY A 414 27.75 -3.04 8.39
CA GLY A 414 27.30 -2.48 7.12
C GLY A 414 26.31 -1.33 7.30
N ILE A 415 25.26 -1.54 8.11
CA ILE A 415 24.23 -0.52 8.34
C ILE A 415 24.78 0.68 9.12
N GLU A 416 25.69 0.45 10.08
CA GLU A 416 26.32 1.53 10.85
C GLU A 416 27.24 2.38 9.99
N ALA A 417 28.02 1.77 9.08
CA ALA A 417 28.84 2.50 8.12
C ALA A 417 27.98 3.36 7.18
N ILE A 418 26.86 2.82 6.69
CA ILE A 418 25.89 3.58 5.88
C ILE A 418 25.36 4.79 6.67
N LEU A 419 24.81 4.55 7.86
CA LEU A 419 24.20 5.62 8.67
C LEU A 419 25.23 6.69 9.05
N LYS A 420 26.46 6.30 9.38
CA LYS A 420 27.57 7.23 9.64
C LYS A 420 27.89 8.09 8.41
N ASN A 421 27.98 7.47 7.23
CA ASN A 421 28.24 8.19 5.99
C ASN A 421 27.11 9.17 5.64
N LEU A 422 25.85 8.78 5.87
CA LEU A 422 24.70 9.67 5.68
C LEU A 422 24.76 10.85 6.64
N ARG A 423 24.96 10.63 7.95
CA ARG A 423 25.12 11.74 8.92
C ARG A 423 26.16 12.76 8.50
N ALA A 424 27.30 12.30 7.98
CA ALA A 424 28.42 13.17 7.61
C ALA A 424 28.21 13.94 6.30
N ASN A 425 27.54 13.34 5.30
CA ASN A 425 27.52 13.88 3.93
C ASN A 425 26.14 14.34 3.44
N ASP A 426 25.07 13.68 3.86
CA ASP A 426 23.70 14.03 3.51
C ASP A 426 22.77 13.47 4.60
N PRO A 427 22.59 14.21 5.72
CA PRO A 427 21.99 13.68 6.93
C PRO A 427 20.46 13.52 6.86
N PHE A 428 19.84 14.08 5.82
CA PHE A 428 18.41 14.04 5.59
C PHE A 428 18.09 13.74 4.11
N PRO A 429 18.50 12.57 3.59
CA PRO A 429 18.30 12.21 2.19
C PRO A 429 16.91 11.58 1.98
N MET A 430 16.49 11.51 0.72
CA MET A 430 15.31 10.74 0.30
C MET A 430 15.74 9.33 -0.13
N ALA A 431 15.00 8.30 0.26
CA ALA A 431 15.20 6.92 -0.17
C ALA A 431 14.04 6.40 -1.02
N HIS A 432 14.38 5.66 -2.07
CA HIS A 432 13.45 5.01 -2.99
C HIS A 432 13.72 3.50 -3.06
N PRO A 433 13.43 2.72 -2.00
CA PRO A 433 13.59 1.27 -2.04
C PRO A 433 12.50 0.62 -2.91
N ASP A 434 12.79 -0.56 -3.47
CA ASP A 434 11.98 -1.15 -4.54
C ASP A 434 10.55 -1.54 -4.11
N LYS A 435 10.35 -1.92 -2.86
CA LYS A 435 9.06 -2.42 -2.32
C LYS A 435 8.27 -1.42 -1.47
N TYR A 436 8.91 -0.33 -1.03
CA TYR A 436 8.29 0.64 -0.12
C TYR A 436 7.92 1.92 -0.87
N ASP A 437 7.13 2.76 -0.22
CA ASP A 437 6.96 4.13 -0.66
C ASP A 437 8.24 4.95 -0.38
N PRO A 438 8.52 6.00 -1.15
CA PRO A 438 9.57 6.96 -0.85
C PRO A 438 9.49 7.50 0.57
N PHE A 439 10.63 7.60 1.26
CA PHE A 439 10.69 8.25 2.57
C PHE A 439 12.00 9.02 2.76
N TRP A 440 11.91 10.09 3.56
CA TRP A 440 13.08 10.80 4.07
C TRP A 440 13.72 10.04 5.23
N ILE A 441 15.03 10.19 5.42
CA ILE A 441 15.75 9.52 6.51
C ILE A 441 16.36 10.58 7.44
N ALA A 442 15.81 10.72 8.64
CA ALA A 442 16.40 11.55 9.68
C ALA A 442 17.53 10.77 10.37
N THR A 443 18.79 11.10 10.07
CA THR A 443 19.95 10.37 10.63
C THR A 443 20.62 11.07 11.81
N ARG A 444 20.49 12.40 11.93
CA ARG A 444 21.08 13.17 13.03
C ARG A 444 20.15 13.26 14.21
N TYR A 445 20.76 13.37 15.39
CA TYR A 445 20.06 13.52 16.66
C TYR A 445 19.11 14.73 16.68
N GLU A 446 19.59 15.90 16.22
CA GLU A 446 18.83 17.15 16.24
C GLU A 446 17.58 17.10 15.34
N ASP A 447 17.71 16.50 14.15
CA ASP A 447 16.62 16.39 13.17
C ASP A 447 15.50 15.48 13.72
N ILE A 448 15.86 14.33 14.30
CA ILE A 448 14.89 13.43 14.94
C ILE A 448 14.20 14.13 16.11
N GLN A 449 14.97 14.82 16.97
CA GLN A 449 14.43 15.54 18.12
C GLN A 449 13.47 16.66 17.69
N GLU A 450 13.76 17.38 16.61
CA GLU A 450 12.87 18.40 16.07
C GLU A 450 11.55 17.78 15.60
N ILE A 451 11.63 16.70 14.80
CA ILE A 451 10.46 16.01 14.25
C ILE A 451 9.56 15.49 15.37
N GLU A 452 10.11 14.82 16.38
CA GLU A 452 9.31 14.25 17.47
C GLU A 452 8.65 15.32 18.36
N ARG A 453 9.23 16.52 18.47
CA ARG A 453 8.61 17.63 19.21
C ARG A 453 7.46 18.27 18.45
N ARG A 454 7.48 18.20 17.11
CA ARG A 454 6.48 18.80 16.22
C ARG A 454 5.40 17.79 15.80
N ALA A 455 4.77 17.13 16.79
CA ALA A 455 3.71 16.14 16.55
C ALA A 455 2.43 16.76 15.93
N ASP A 456 2.30 18.08 15.93
CA ASP A 456 1.30 18.84 15.20
C ASP A 456 1.55 18.88 13.68
N VAL A 457 2.80 18.64 13.25
CA VAL A 457 3.23 18.63 11.84
C VAL A 457 3.57 17.22 11.37
N PHE A 458 4.19 16.41 12.23
CA PHE A 458 4.65 15.06 11.92
C PHE A 458 3.83 14.03 12.69
N SER A 459 2.89 13.42 11.98
CA SER A 459 1.84 12.56 12.51
C SER A 459 2.29 11.10 12.65
N ASN A 460 1.81 10.45 13.72
CA ASN A 460 1.87 9.00 13.87
C ASN A 460 0.68 8.29 13.20
N ALA A 461 -0.46 8.99 13.05
CA ALA A 461 -1.73 8.40 12.61
C ALA A 461 -1.98 8.47 11.09
N ALA A 462 -1.41 9.45 10.39
CA ALA A 462 -1.72 9.71 8.99
C ALA A 462 -1.14 8.65 8.03
N GLY A 463 -0.08 7.97 8.43
CA GLY A 463 0.55 6.86 7.73
C GLY A 463 0.85 5.70 8.66
N SER A 464 1.52 4.66 8.15
CA SER A 464 2.01 3.58 9.02
C SER A 464 3.10 4.13 9.94
N VAL A 465 2.99 3.88 11.24
CA VAL A 465 4.02 4.26 12.22
C VAL A 465 5.22 3.33 12.15
N MET A 466 5.02 2.10 11.65
CA MET A 466 6.05 1.11 11.38
C MET A 466 6.44 1.10 9.91
N LEU A 467 7.69 0.73 9.61
CA LEU A 467 8.20 0.61 8.25
C LEU A 467 7.66 -0.67 7.58
N PHE A 468 6.53 -0.56 6.90
CA PHE A 468 5.93 -1.61 6.09
C PHE A 468 6.05 -1.34 4.59
N ASP A 469 6.16 -2.41 3.81
CA ASP A 469 6.15 -2.30 2.36
C ASP A 469 4.76 -1.94 1.83
N ARG A 470 4.67 -1.54 0.55
CA ARG A 470 3.41 -1.12 -0.06
C ARG A 470 2.30 -2.17 0.03
N ALA A 471 2.65 -3.46 -0.05
CA ALA A 471 1.67 -4.53 0.00
C ALA A 471 1.14 -4.72 1.43
N SER A 472 2.00 -4.67 2.45
CA SER A 472 1.63 -4.73 3.86
C SER A 472 0.79 -3.53 4.30
N VAL A 473 1.12 -2.32 3.84
CA VAL A 473 0.30 -1.12 4.09
C VAL A 473 -1.07 -1.26 3.41
N ALA A 474 -1.10 -1.71 2.14
CA ALA A 474 -2.35 -1.94 1.43
C ALA A 474 -3.24 -2.99 2.12
N TYR A 475 -2.65 -4.09 2.59
CA TYR A 475 -3.35 -5.12 3.38
C TYR A 475 -3.96 -4.54 4.66
N SER A 476 -3.21 -3.71 5.39
CA SER A 476 -3.69 -3.07 6.62
C SER A 476 -4.87 -2.14 6.34
N ILE A 477 -4.79 -1.35 5.27
CA ILE A 477 -5.88 -0.46 4.85
C ILE A 477 -7.12 -1.26 4.43
N ASP A 478 -6.95 -2.36 3.68
CA ASP A 478 -8.07 -3.21 3.25
C ASP A 478 -8.77 -3.89 4.43
N THR A 479 -7.97 -4.43 5.36
CA THR A 479 -8.46 -5.22 6.50
C THR A 479 -9.05 -4.32 7.59
N PHE A 480 -8.37 -3.23 7.93
CA PHE A 480 -8.68 -2.42 9.12
C PHE A 480 -9.18 -1.00 8.79
N GLY A 481 -9.12 -0.58 7.53
CA GLY A 481 -9.50 0.76 7.08
C GLY A 481 -8.45 1.84 7.32
N GLU A 482 -7.29 1.48 7.85
CA GLU A 482 -6.21 2.39 8.28
C GLU A 482 -4.84 1.75 8.01
N PRO A 483 -3.76 2.53 7.91
CA PRO A 483 -2.43 2.01 7.54
C PRO A 483 -1.75 1.18 8.65
N ASN A 484 -2.29 1.21 9.87
CA ASN A 484 -1.75 0.47 11.02
C ASN A 484 -2.64 -0.74 11.35
N VAL A 485 -2.03 -1.87 11.73
CA VAL A 485 -2.77 -3.08 12.17
C VAL A 485 -3.53 -2.81 13.47
N THR A 486 -2.86 -2.17 14.42
CA THR A 486 -3.37 -1.80 15.74
C THR A 486 -3.77 -0.33 15.83
N ARG A 487 -4.47 0.02 16.91
CA ARG A 487 -4.82 1.40 17.26
C ARG A 487 -4.59 1.65 18.75
N SER A 488 -3.34 1.69 19.17
CA SER A 488 -2.91 2.02 20.52
C SER A 488 -2.47 3.49 20.63
N ALA A 489 -1.95 3.91 21.79
CA ALA A 489 -1.40 5.25 21.97
C ALA A 489 -0.18 5.56 21.06
N VAL A 490 0.40 4.57 20.36
CA VAL A 490 1.53 4.77 19.46
C VAL A 490 1.07 5.21 18.07
N GLU A 491 -0.10 4.76 17.61
CA GLU A 491 -0.62 4.93 16.24
C GLU A 491 -1.59 6.12 16.09
N VAL A 492 -1.87 6.85 17.16
CA VAL A 492 -2.84 7.97 17.15
C VAL A 492 -2.16 9.28 17.53
N ASP A 493 -2.79 10.40 17.20
CA ASP A 493 -2.28 11.75 17.51
C ASP A 493 -3.26 12.56 18.39
N GLY A 494 -2.82 13.74 18.83
CA GLY A 494 -3.67 14.77 19.42
C GLY A 494 -4.43 14.33 20.67
N ARG A 495 -5.76 14.59 20.70
CA ARG A 495 -6.62 14.27 21.85
C ARG A 495 -6.73 12.77 22.06
N GLU A 496 -6.90 11.98 20.99
CA GLU A 496 -7.04 10.53 21.11
C GLU A 496 -5.78 9.91 21.72
N HIS A 497 -4.59 10.36 21.28
CA HIS A 497 -3.32 9.96 21.91
C HIS A 497 -3.30 10.28 23.40
N LYS A 498 -3.64 11.52 23.77
CA LYS A 498 -3.65 11.94 25.17
C LYS A 498 -4.59 11.07 26.01
N ASP A 499 -5.81 10.84 25.52
CA ASP A 499 -6.84 10.09 26.24
C ASP A 499 -6.41 8.63 26.43
N LEU A 500 -5.92 7.96 25.37
CA LEU A 500 -5.40 6.60 25.46
C LEU A 500 -4.20 6.53 26.41
N ARG A 501 -3.20 7.39 26.23
CA ARG A 501 -1.98 7.38 27.06
C ARG A 501 -2.28 7.58 28.55
N MET A 502 -3.25 8.41 28.88
CA MET A 502 -3.60 8.72 30.27
C MET A 502 -4.26 7.56 31.03
N ILE A 503 -4.71 6.51 30.34
CA ILE A 503 -5.25 5.29 30.98
C ILE A 503 -4.17 4.61 31.82
N ALA A 504 -2.99 4.37 31.24
CA ALA A 504 -1.90 3.68 31.92
C ALA A 504 -0.92 4.63 32.63
N PHE A 505 -0.79 5.89 32.18
CA PHE A 505 0.23 6.82 32.69
C PHE A 505 0.35 6.92 34.23
N PRO A 506 -0.73 6.96 35.02
CA PRO A 506 -0.63 7.01 36.48
C PRO A 506 0.18 5.84 37.09
N ARG A 507 0.17 4.66 36.46
CA ARG A 507 0.91 3.47 36.90
C ARG A 507 2.39 3.47 36.49
N PHE A 508 2.78 4.37 35.59
CA PHE A 508 4.15 4.48 35.07
C PHE A 508 4.90 5.73 35.53
N THR A 509 4.36 6.47 36.50
CA THR A 509 5.08 7.59 37.12
C THR A 509 6.29 7.09 37.92
N PRO A 510 7.36 7.88 38.11
CA PRO A 510 8.52 7.46 38.91
C PRO A 510 8.17 6.96 40.31
N LYS A 511 7.15 7.55 40.95
CA LYS A 511 6.65 7.10 42.25
C LYS A 511 5.99 5.73 42.15
N ALA A 512 5.06 5.54 41.21
CA ALA A 512 4.37 4.26 41.05
C ALA A 512 5.32 3.11 40.69
N ILE A 513 6.35 3.37 39.86
CA ILE A 513 7.37 2.37 39.53
C ILE A 513 8.25 2.03 40.74
N LYS A 514 8.57 3.00 41.60
CA LYS A 514 9.33 2.73 42.83
C LYS A 514 8.62 1.76 43.76
N ASP A 515 7.29 1.83 43.83
CA ASP A 515 6.47 0.93 44.65
C ASP A 515 6.49 -0.54 44.14
N LEU A 516 6.97 -0.77 42.91
CA LEU A 516 7.16 -2.11 42.33
C LEU A 516 8.57 -2.69 42.55
N GLU A 517 9.50 -1.93 43.13
CA GLU A 517 10.91 -2.36 43.22
C GLU A 517 11.08 -3.66 44.01
N ASP A 518 10.38 -3.83 45.13
CA ASP A 518 10.50 -5.03 45.96
C ASP A 518 10.00 -6.29 45.24
N SER A 519 8.87 -6.20 44.51
CA SER A 519 8.34 -7.32 43.74
C SER A 519 9.26 -7.67 42.56
N ILE A 520 9.82 -6.66 41.89
CA ILE A 520 10.76 -6.85 40.79
C ILE A 520 12.10 -7.42 41.28
N ARG A 521 12.52 -7.08 42.49
CA ARG A 521 13.70 -7.67 43.14
C ARG A 521 13.51 -9.15 43.46
N VAL A 522 12.30 -9.55 43.86
CA VAL A 522 11.96 -10.99 44.00
C VAL A 522 12.10 -11.72 42.66
N LEU A 523 11.59 -11.14 41.57
CA LEU A 523 11.73 -11.71 40.23
C LEU A 523 13.20 -11.79 39.78
N ALA A 524 14.00 -10.76 40.06
CA ALA A 524 15.42 -10.74 39.73
C ALA A 524 16.18 -11.85 40.48
N ARG A 525 15.97 -11.97 41.79
CA ARG A 525 16.57 -13.05 42.60
C ARG A 525 16.20 -14.43 42.08
N ARG A 526 14.93 -14.63 41.72
CA ARG A 526 14.48 -15.88 41.11
C ARG A 526 15.22 -16.17 39.81
N SER A 527 15.35 -15.19 38.92
CA SER A 527 16.11 -15.35 37.66
C SER A 527 17.59 -15.65 37.88
N VAL A 528 18.23 -15.04 38.89
CA VAL A 528 19.63 -15.35 39.25
C VAL A 528 19.75 -16.77 39.80
N GLU A 529 18.82 -17.24 40.62
CA GLU A 529 18.83 -18.60 41.17
C GLU A 529 18.57 -19.66 40.08
N GLU A 530 17.64 -19.40 39.16
CA GLU A 530 17.42 -20.24 37.99
C GLU A 530 18.69 -20.33 37.11
N MET A 531 19.38 -19.20 36.90
CA MET A 531 20.67 -19.18 36.20
C MET A 531 21.76 -19.98 36.95
N ARG A 532 21.77 -19.94 38.29
CA ARG A 532 22.69 -20.75 39.11
C ARG A 532 22.42 -22.24 38.96
N ALA A 533 21.15 -22.64 38.94
CA ALA A 533 20.75 -24.04 38.75
C ALA A 533 21.16 -24.62 37.39
N MET A 534 21.41 -23.78 36.38
CA MET A 534 21.92 -24.18 35.06
C MET A 534 23.42 -24.53 35.06
N GLY A 535 24.13 -24.31 36.17
CA GLY A 535 25.55 -24.65 36.32
C GLY A 535 26.48 -23.49 36.01
N THR A 536 27.41 -23.69 35.07
CA THR A 536 28.54 -22.76 34.78
C THR A 536 28.50 -22.15 33.38
N SER A 537 27.44 -22.40 32.61
CA SER A 537 27.24 -21.82 31.29
C SER A 537 25.77 -21.84 30.90
N CYS A 538 25.33 -20.83 30.15
CA CYS A 538 23.98 -20.75 29.59
C CYS A 538 23.96 -19.87 28.34
N ASN A 539 22.84 -19.85 27.63
CA ASN A 539 22.53 -18.82 26.66
C ASN A 539 21.77 -17.70 27.36
N PHE A 540 22.49 -16.69 27.85
CA PHE A 540 21.90 -15.66 28.69
C PHE A 540 20.70 -14.96 28.05
N ALA A 541 20.69 -14.78 26.73
CA ALA A 541 19.58 -14.14 26.05
C ALA A 541 18.27 -14.91 26.27
N GLN A 542 18.25 -16.20 25.97
CA GLN A 542 17.05 -17.03 26.05
C GLN A 542 16.73 -17.44 27.48
N ASP A 543 17.76 -17.74 28.27
CA ASP A 543 17.60 -18.34 29.60
C ASP A 543 17.28 -17.31 30.70
N VAL A 544 17.70 -16.04 30.53
CA VAL A 544 17.53 -14.98 31.53
C VAL A 544 16.99 -13.69 30.91
N GLY A 545 17.68 -13.17 29.90
CA GLY A 545 17.44 -11.86 29.32
C GLY A 545 16.04 -11.70 28.71
N TRP A 546 15.46 -12.76 28.15
CA TRP A 546 14.10 -12.75 27.61
C TRP A 546 13.05 -13.10 28.68
N VAL A 547 13.37 -14.01 29.60
CA VAL A 547 12.42 -14.50 30.61
C VAL A 547 12.18 -13.47 31.71
N TYR A 548 13.23 -12.79 32.19
CA TYR A 548 13.11 -11.84 33.31
C TYR A 548 12.21 -10.64 32.97
N PRO A 549 12.40 -9.90 31.87
CA PRO A 549 11.52 -8.79 31.51
C PRO A 549 10.08 -9.22 31.23
N LEU A 550 9.88 -10.45 30.73
CA LEU A 550 8.53 -10.99 30.53
C LEU A 550 7.79 -11.10 31.87
N ARG A 551 8.45 -11.66 32.89
CA ARG A 551 7.88 -11.76 34.24
C ARG A 551 7.59 -10.40 34.83
N VAL A 552 8.46 -9.42 34.60
CA VAL A 552 8.26 -8.04 35.07
C VAL A 552 7.05 -7.40 34.40
N VAL A 553 6.91 -7.51 33.07
CA VAL A 553 5.75 -6.94 32.37
C VAL A 553 4.45 -7.64 32.75
N MET A 554 4.47 -8.97 32.92
CA MET A 554 3.31 -9.74 33.40
C MET A 554 2.89 -9.29 34.81
N ALA A 555 3.84 -9.12 35.73
CA ALA A 555 3.57 -8.63 37.08
C ALA A 555 3.02 -7.19 37.06
N ALA A 556 3.59 -6.30 36.24
CA ALA A 556 3.10 -4.94 36.07
C ALA A 556 1.68 -4.89 35.48
N LEU A 557 1.34 -5.83 34.59
CA LEU A 557 0.01 -5.99 34.01
C LEU A 557 -0.99 -6.68 34.95
N GLY A 558 -0.50 -7.38 35.98
CA GLY A 558 -1.30 -8.23 36.85
C GLY A 558 -1.82 -9.49 36.13
N LEU A 559 -0.97 -10.06 35.28
CA LEU A 559 -1.22 -11.33 34.60
C LEU A 559 -0.77 -12.51 35.48
N PRO A 560 -1.46 -13.66 35.42
CA PRO A 560 -1.10 -14.85 36.19
C PRO A 560 0.28 -15.40 35.79
N ALA A 561 1.07 -15.89 36.76
CA ALA A 561 2.42 -16.38 36.51
C ALA A 561 2.43 -17.71 35.74
N GLU A 562 1.37 -18.50 35.86
CA GLU A 562 1.17 -19.76 35.14
C GLU A 562 1.06 -19.58 33.61
N ASP A 563 0.73 -18.37 33.14
CA ASP A 563 0.60 -18.05 31.71
C ASP A 563 1.94 -17.67 31.06
N GLU A 564 3.06 -17.72 31.80
CA GLU A 564 4.41 -17.32 31.31
C GLU A 564 4.77 -18.00 29.99
N GLY A 565 4.52 -19.31 29.87
CA GLY A 565 4.81 -20.06 28.65
C GLY A 565 3.99 -19.61 27.44
N PHE A 566 2.73 -19.21 27.66
CA PHE A 566 1.86 -18.68 26.60
C PHE A 566 2.38 -17.34 26.09
N PHE A 567 2.71 -16.41 26.99
CA PHE A 567 3.21 -15.10 26.58
C PHE A 567 4.61 -15.16 25.96
N LEU A 568 5.49 -16.04 26.46
CA LEU A 568 6.81 -16.24 25.85
C LEU A 568 6.70 -16.79 24.43
N HIS A 569 5.80 -17.75 24.19
CA HIS A 569 5.54 -18.27 22.85
C HIS A 569 5.02 -17.18 21.91
N ASN A 570 4.03 -16.40 22.35
CA ASN A 570 3.42 -15.36 21.51
C ASN A 570 4.35 -14.17 21.23
N ALA A 571 5.21 -13.80 22.18
CA ALA A 571 6.24 -12.77 21.96
C ALA A 571 7.21 -13.15 20.82
N HIS A 572 7.60 -14.43 20.73
CA HIS A 572 8.42 -14.92 19.63
C HIS A 572 7.69 -14.90 18.29
N MET A 573 6.40 -15.27 18.25
CA MET A 573 5.63 -15.35 17.02
C MET A 573 5.50 -14.01 16.29
N LEU A 574 5.50 -12.89 17.02
CA LEU A 574 5.47 -11.54 16.44
C LEU A 574 6.74 -11.19 15.65
N HIS A 575 7.86 -11.87 15.93
CA HIS A 575 9.13 -11.71 15.22
C HIS A 575 9.35 -12.78 14.13
N ALA A 576 8.50 -13.80 14.08
CA ALA A 576 8.66 -14.97 13.22
C ALA A 576 8.64 -14.63 11.73
N ALA A 577 7.94 -13.56 11.31
CA ALA A 577 7.83 -13.20 9.91
C ALA A 577 9.19 -12.86 9.24
N ASN A 578 10.14 -12.33 10.02
CA ASN A 578 11.43 -11.84 9.49
C ASN A 578 12.63 -12.73 9.86
N ASP A 579 12.53 -13.56 10.91
CA ASP A 579 13.63 -14.41 11.37
C ASP A 579 13.39 -15.90 11.01
N PRO A 580 14.21 -16.50 10.13
CA PRO A 580 14.03 -17.88 9.68
C PRO A 580 14.25 -18.92 10.79
N ASP A 581 14.95 -18.58 11.88
CA ASP A 581 15.12 -19.48 13.01
C ASP A 581 13.84 -19.56 13.87
N ILE A 582 12.97 -18.55 13.77
CA ILE A 582 11.69 -18.46 14.49
C ILE A 582 10.53 -18.86 13.56
N ASN A 583 10.68 -18.63 12.25
CA ASN A 583 9.70 -19.00 11.23
C ASN A 583 9.61 -20.52 11.04
N THR A 584 8.56 -21.14 11.57
CA THR A 584 8.29 -22.58 11.44
C THR A 584 8.01 -23.04 10.00
N SER A 585 7.76 -22.12 9.06
CA SER A 585 7.51 -22.44 7.64
C SER A 585 8.79 -22.61 6.80
N GLY A 586 9.95 -22.15 7.29
CA GLY A 586 11.25 -22.30 6.62
C GLY A 586 11.39 -21.65 5.24
N LYS A 587 10.48 -20.74 4.86
CA LYS A 587 10.47 -20.03 3.56
C LYS A 587 10.41 -18.52 3.77
N ASP A 588 11.03 -17.76 2.86
CA ASP A 588 10.82 -16.31 2.75
C ASP A 588 9.33 -16.06 2.42
N ALA A 589 8.57 -15.57 3.41
CA ALA A 589 7.15 -15.29 3.24
C ALA A 589 6.95 -14.11 2.28
N THR A 590 5.95 -14.18 1.41
CA THR A 590 5.46 -12.99 0.69
C THR A 590 4.91 -11.97 1.68
N SER A 591 4.84 -10.69 1.31
CA SER A 591 4.34 -9.63 2.21
C SER A 591 2.95 -9.93 2.77
N ASN A 592 2.06 -10.52 1.97
CA ASN A 592 0.72 -10.92 2.41
C ASN A 592 0.74 -12.12 3.35
N GLU A 593 1.63 -13.09 3.13
CA GLU A 593 1.82 -14.22 4.05
C GLU A 593 2.39 -13.77 5.39
N ALA A 594 3.37 -12.84 5.37
CA ALA A 594 3.91 -12.23 6.57
C ALA A 594 2.83 -11.48 7.37
N MET A 595 1.98 -10.70 6.71
CA MET A 595 0.84 -10.03 7.36
C MET A 595 -0.17 -11.03 7.93
N ARG A 596 -0.44 -12.13 7.22
CA ARG A 596 -1.33 -13.18 7.73
C ARG A 596 -0.74 -13.90 8.94
N MET A 597 0.57 -14.14 8.97
CA MET A 597 1.25 -14.71 10.14
C MET A 597 1.19 -13.78 11.34
N ILE A 598 1.34 -12.46 11.13
CA ILE A 598 1.13 -11.46 12.18
C ILE A 598 -0.32 -11.51 12.67
N ASP A 599 -1.31 -11.54 11.77
CA ASP A 599 -2.73 -11.63 12.13
C ASP A 599 -3.05 -12.92 12.93
N GLU A 600 -2.51 -14.06 12.50
CA GLU A 600 -2.64 -15.35 13.21
C GLU A 600 -2.02 -15.30 14.62
N GLY A 601 -0.81 -14.74 14.77
CA GLY A 601 -0.17 -14.58 16.08
C GLY A 601 -0.90 -13.58 16.99
N LEU A 602 -1.53 -12.57 16.41
CA LEU A 602 -2.37 -11.62 17.15
C LEU A 602 -3.69 -12.24 17.62
N LYS A 603 -4.18 -13.27 16.93
CA LYS A 603 -5.45 -13.92 17.26
C LYS A 603 -5.42 -14.63 18.62
N ASP A 604 -4.33 -15.32 18.95
CA ASP A 604 -4.24 -16.04 20.23
C ASP A 604 -4.20 -15.06 21.41
N LEU A 605 -3.43 -13.97 21.28
CA LEU A 605 -3.43 -12.87 22.25
C LEU A 605 -4.80 -12.20 22.36
N HIS A 606 -5.47 -11.98 21.23
CA HIS A 606 -6.82 -11.43 21.19
C HIS A 606 -7.79 -12.28 22.01
N ASP A 607 -7.85 -13.58 21.77
CA ASP A 607 -8.81 -14.49 22.43
C ASP A 607 -8.54 -14.56 23.95
N TYR A 608 -7.28 -14.58 24.35
CA TYR A 608 -6.89 -14.52 25.76
C TYR A 608 -7.41 -13.24 26.42
N PHE A 609 -7.13 -12.09 25.83
CA PHE A 609 -7.49 -10.79 26.40
C PHE A 609 -8.98 -10.48 26.32
N GLU A 610 -9.72 -11.03 25.36
CA GLU A 610 -11.18 -10.94 25.31
C GLU A 610 -11.79 -11.62 26.54
N GLY A 611 -11.36 -12.85 26.83
CA GLY A 611 -11.78 -13.59 28.03
C GLY A 611 -11.42 -12.85 29.32
N ARG A 612 -10.17 -12.37 29.43
CA ARG A 612 -9.70 -11.62 30.60
C ARG A 612 -10.45 -10.30 30.79
N THR A 613 -10.75 -9.58 29.71
CA THR A 613 -11.58 -8.36 29.76
C THR A 613 -12.98 -8.65 30.26
N ALA A 614 -13.62 -9.71 29.77
CA ALA A 614 -14.96 -10.09 30.20
C ALA A 614 -15.02 -10.45 31.69
N GLN A 615 -13.97 -11.10 32.22
CA GLN A 615 -13.82 -11.37 33.65
C GLN A 615 -13.65 -10.07 34.44
N LEU A 616 -12.68 -9.21 34.09
CA LEU A 616 -12.33 -8.01 34.84
C LEU A 616 -13.39 -6.90 34.78
N ARG A 617 -14.32 -6.94 33.82
CA ARG A 617 -15.51 -6.08 33.82
C ARG A 617 -16.59 -6.53 34.80
N LYS A 618 -16.63 -7.82 35.14
CA LYS A 618 -17.55 -8.38 36.14
C LYS A 618 -16.98 -8.26 37.55
N GLU A 619 -15.70 -8.58 37.68
CA GLU A 619 -14.95 -8.60 38.93
C GLU A 619 -13.67 -7.77 38.75
N PRO A 620 -13.75 -6.43 38.81
CA PRO A 620 -12.59 -5.57 38.69
C PRO A 620 -11.62 -5.78 39.85
N ASP A 621 -10.32 -5.78 39.53
CA ASP A 621 -9.23 -5.76 40.48
C ASP A 621 -8.33 -4.50 40.29
N ASP A 622 -7.26 -4.38 41.07
CA ASP A 622 -6.34 -3.25 41.03
C ASP A 622 -5.23 -3.37 39.97
N THR A 623 -5.33 -4.32 39.04
CA THR A 623 -4.31 -4.54 38.01
C THR A 623 -4.38 -3.53 36.87
N LEU A 624 -3.28 -3.35 36.13
CA LEU A 624 -3.29 -2.52 34.93
C LEU A 624 -4.19 -3.11 33.84
N THR A 625 -4.28 -4.44 33.73
CA THR A 625 -5.22 -5.09 32.82
C THR A 625 -6.67 -4.74 33.17
N SER A 626 -7.02 -4.66 34.45
CA SER A 626 -8.35 -4.22 34.91
C SER A 626 -8.63 -2.75 34.59
N LEU A 627 -7.63 -1.88 34.77
CA LEU A 627 -7.72 -0.47 34.35
C LEU A 627 -7.99 -0.34 32.85
N ILE A 628 -7.30 -1.11 32.01
CA ILE A 628 -7.49 -1.11 30.55
C ILE A 628 -8.87 -1.67 30.18
N ALA A 629 -9.27 -2.81 30.77
CA ALA A 629 -10.55 -3.46 30.51
C ALA A 629 -11.76 -2.55 30.81
N ASN A 630 -11.64 -1.75 31.88
CA ASN A 630 -12.67 -0.86 32.39
C ASN A 630 -12.51 0.61 31.95
N ALA A 631 -11.47 0.92 31.17
CA ALA A 631 -11.22 2.28 30.71
C ALA A 631 -12.37 2.83 29.88
N ARG A 632 -12.73 4.09 30.14
CA ARG A 632 -13.76 4.81 29.40
C ARG A 632 -13.23 6.14 28.88
N ILE A 633 -13.48 6.40 27.60
CA ILE A 633 -13.21 7.69 26.95
C ILE A 633 -14.57 8.24 26.51
N ASP A 634 -14.87 9.48 26.91
CA ASP A 634 -16.17 10.13 26.65
C ASP A 634 -17.39 9.30 27.10
N GLY A 635 -17.22 8.55 28.20
CA GLY A 635 -18.26 7.71 28.81
C GLY A 635 -18.38 6.31 28.21
N GLU A 636 -17.73 6.04 27.07
CA GLU A 636 -17.78 4.76 26.36
C GLU A 636 -16.54 3.92 26.62
N TYR A 637 -16.68 2.59 26.60
CA TYR A 637 -15.52 1.70 26.62
C TYR A 637 -14.64 1.87 25.38
N LEU A 638 -13.37 1.52 25.50
CA LEU A 638 -12.48 1.41 24.33
C LEU A 638 -13.10 0.52 23.25
N THR A 639 -12.96 0.94 22.00
CA THR A 639 -13.35 0.10 20.86
C THR A 639 -12.53 -1.20 20.87
N PRO A 640 -13.03 -2.31 20.28
CA PRO A 640 -12.28 -3.57 20.25
C PRO A 640 -10.86 -3.41 19.72
N ARG A 641 -10.68 -2.62 18.65
CA ARG A 641 -9.35 -2.37 18.06
C ARG A 641 -8.43 -1.54 18.96
N GLN A 642 -8.98 -0.58 19.71
CA GLN A 642 -8.21 0.17 20.70
C GLN A 642 -7.81 -0.71 21.88
N LEU A 643 -8.75 -1.52 22.39
CA LEU A 643 -8.51 -2.42 23.50
C LEU A 643 -7.43 -3.46 23.18
N HIS A 644 -7.54 -4.13 22.03
CA HIS A 644 -6.54 -5.10 21.58
C HIS A 644 -5.19 -4.44 21.27
N GLY A 645 -5.20 -3.28 20.62
CA GLY A 645 -3.98 -2.50 20.41
C GLY A 645 -3.29 -2.14 21.74
N TYR A 646 -4.06 -1.81 22.78
CA TYR A 646 -3.54 -1.51 24.11
C TYR A 646 -2.90 -2.73 24.77
N TYR A 647 -3.56 -3.89 24.73
CA TYR A 647 -2.98 -5.11 25.29
C TYR A 647 -1.72 -5.54 24.55
N LEU A 648 -1.74 -5.47 23.21
CA LEU A 648 -0.58 -5.80 22.40
C LEU A 648 0.61 -4.91 22.75
N ILE A 649 0.43 -3.58 22.76
CA ILE A 649 1.55 -2.69 23.05
C ILE A 649 2.03 -2.86 24.50
N ALA A 650 1.13 -3.14 25.44
CA ALA A 650 1.49 -3.28 26.84
C ALA A 650 2.27 -4.56 27.12
N THR A 651 2.01 -5.66 26.41
CA THR A 651 2.77 -6.91 26.55
C THR A 651 4.07 -6.90 25.74
N THR A 652 4.02 -6.47 24.48
CA THR A 652 5.15 -6.60 23.55
C THR A 652 6.21 -5.52 23.73
N ALA A 653 5.80 -4.24 23.76
CA ALA A 653 6.75 -3.13 23.88
C ALA A 653 7.45 -3.12 25.24
N GLY A 654 6.78 -3.61 26.28
CA GLY A 654 7.35 -3.76 27.62
C GLY A 654 8.30 -4.95 27.78
N HIS A 655 8.27 -5.91 26.85
CA HIS A 655 9.08 -7.13 26.90
C HIS A 655 10.33 -7.04 26.02
N ASP A 656 10.18 -7.01 24.70
CA ASP A 656 11.29 -7.23 23.75
C ASP A 656 12.41 -6.19 23.88
N THR A 657 12.03 -4.92 24.06
CA THR A 657 12.99 -3.81 24.12
C THR A 657 13.90 -3.94 25.34
N THR A 658 13.36 -4.28 26.51
CA THR A 658 14.16 -4.48 27.71
C THR A 658 14.90 -5.80 27.67
N ALA A 659 14.31 -6.85 27.10
CA ALA A 659 14.96 -8.14 26.90
C ALA A 659 16.24 -8.01 26.05
N PHE A 660 16.14 -7.35 24.91
CA PHE A 660 17.27 -7.11 24.01
C PHE A 660 18.33 -6.20 24.64
N THR A 661 17.93 -5.19 25.41
CA THR A 661 18.88 -4.32 26.11
C THR A 661 19.60 -5.07 27.23
N THR A 662 18.89 -5.91 27.97
CA THR A 662 19.44 -6.75 29.05
C THR A 662 20.42 -7.79 28.49
N SER A 663 20.06 -8.47 27.40
CA SER A 663 20.95 -9.43 26.72
C SER A 663 22.18 -8.74 26.13
N MET A 664 22.03 -7.54 25.56
CA MET A 664 23.16 -6.74 25.06
C MET A 664 24.10 -6.31 26.19
N SER A 665 23.53 -5.92 27.34
CA SER A 665 24.30 -5.55 28.53
C SER A 665 25.17 -6.73 28.98
N MET A 666 24.62 -7.95 29.03
CA MET A 666 25.41 -9.13 29.37
C MET A 666 26.51 -9.42 28.35
N TRP A 667 26.19 -9.31 27.05
CA TRP A 667 27.20 -9.49 26.01
C TRP A 667 28.38 -8.51 26.22
N VAL A 668 28.10 -7.23 26.51
CA VAL A 668 29.16 -6.26 26.83
C VAL A 668 29.96 -6.69 28.08
N LEU A 669 29.29 -7.07 29.17
CA LEU A 669 29.95 -7.49 30.41
C LEU A 669 30.85 -8.72 30.19
N ALA A 670 30.38 -9.71 29.44
CA ALA A 670 31.13 -10.92 29.09
C ALA A 670 32.35 -10.66 28.18
N GLN A 671 32.44 -9.47 27.56
CA GLN A 671 33.62 -9.01 26.81
C GLN A 671 34.49 -8.03 27.62
N ARG A 672 34.01 -7.57 28.78
CA ARG A 672 34.64 -6.52 29.59
C ARG A 672 34.73 -6.93 31.07
N PRO A 673 35.61 -7.88 31.42
CA PRO A 673 35.82 -8.28 32.82
C PRO A 673 36.23 -7.11 33.73
N ASP A 674 36.91 -6.10 33.18
CA ASP A 674 37.25 -4.85 33.88
C ASP A 674 36.02 -4.07 34.32
N LEU A 675 34.98 -4.04 33.48
CA LEU A 675 33.71 -3.39 33.79
C LEU A 675 32.94 -4.18 34.85
N VAL A 676 32.96 -5.51 34.78
CA VAL A 676 32.37 -6.39 35.82
C VAL A 676 33.03 -6.11 37.18
N ALA A 677 34.37 -6.11 37.24
CA ALA A 677 35.10 -5.82 38.47
C ALA A 677 34.77 -4.43 39.02
N ARG A 678 34.68 -3.42 38.16
CA ARG A 678 34.28 -2.06 38.54
C ARG A 678 32.88 -2.01 39.13
N LEU A 679 31.88 -2.57 38.44
CA LEU A 679 30.49 -2.52 38.89
C LEU A 679 30.28 -3.31 40.19
N LYS A 680 31.03 -4.39 40.41
CA LYS A 680 31.06 -5.10 41.69
C LYS A 680 31.68 -4.25 42.81
N ALA A 681 32.82 -3.60 42.55
CA ALA A 681 33.50 -2.77 43.53
C ALA A 681 32.74 -1.48 43.86
N ASN A 682 31.99 -0.93 42.89
CA ASN A 682 31.22 0.29 43.03
C ASN A 682 29.80 0.12 42.43
N PRO A 683 28.85 -0.48 43.17
CA PRO A 683 27.47 -0.67 42.70
C PRO A 683 26.74 0.63 42.33
N ALA A 684 27.20 1.78 42.83
CA ALA A 684 26.65 3.09 42.46
C ALA A 684 26.86 3.44 40.97
N ASP A 685 27.74 2.73 40.26
CA ASP A 685 27.95 2.87 38.81
C ASP A 685 26.92 2.09 37.97
N ILE A 686 26.12 1.19 38.57
CA ILE A 686 25.12 0.38 37.84
C ILE A 686 24.08 1.24 37.09
N PRO A 687 23.51 2.32 37.67
CA PRO A 687 22.62 3.20 36.93
C PRO A 687 23.27 3.84 35.68
N LEU A 688 24.56 4.19 35.75
CA LEU A 688 25.30 4.75 34.61
C LEU A 688 25.51 3.68 33.52
N PHE A 689 25.82 2.46 33.94
CA PHE A 689 25.88 1.29 33.06
C PHE A 689 24.56 1.04 32.33
N VAL A 690 23.44 1.12 33.04
CA VAL A 690 22.10 0.93 32.46
C VAL A 690 21.79 2.01 31.41
N GLU A 691 22.09 3.29 31.67
CA GLU A 691 21.89 4.35 30.67
C GLU A 691 22.75 4.13 29.41
N GLU A 692 24.02 3.75 29.58
CA GLU A 692 24.89 3.46 28.42
C GLU A 692 24.45 2.20 27.69
N ALA A 693 23.96 1.17 28.38
CA ALA A 693 23.37 -0.01 27.77
C ALA A 693 22.13 0.31 26.94
N ILE A 694 21.24 1.16 27.44
CA ILE A 694 20.06 1.65 26.70
C ILE A 694 20.48 2.36 25.41
N ARG A 695 21.47 3.27 25.47
CA ARG A 695 22.01 3.94 24.28
C ARG A 695 22.66 2.94 23.34
N TRP A 696 23.49 2.05 23.86
CA TRP A 696 24.28 1.11 23.07
C TRP A 696 23.41 0.11 22.32
N ALA A 697 22.40 -0.46 22.99
CA ALA A 697 21.52 -1.46 22.41
C ALA A 697 20.61 -0.86 21.34
N THR A 698 20.00 0.31 21.62
CA THR A 698 18.95 0.95 20.81
C THR A 698 18.03 -0.10 20.16
N PRO A 699 17.22 -0.83 20.94
CA PRO A 699 16.46 -1.98 20.44
C PRO A 699 15.46 -1.59 19.37
N VAL A 700 14.77 -0.46 19.53
CA VAL A 700 13.92 0.14 18.48
C VAL A 700 14.80 0.92 17.52
N LYS A 701 14.90 0.44 16.27
CA LYS A 701 15.79 0.98 15.24
C LYS A 701 15.23 2.25 14.61
N SER A 702 13.94 2.26 14.36
CA SER A 702 13.24 3.41 13.80
C SER A 702 11.74 3.40 14.05
N PHE A 703 11.15 4.59 14.09
CA PHE A 703 9.73 4.80 13.82
C PHE A 703 9.57 5.66 12.59
N MET A 704 8.35 5.69 12.06
CA MET A 704 8.00 6.52 10.93
C MET A 704 7.06 7.66 11.34
N ARG A 705 7.11 8.77 10.59
CA ARG A 705 6.18 9.90 10.70
C ARG A 705 5.70 10.32 9.32
N THR A 706 4.50 10.89 9.25
CA THR A 706 3.96 11.46 8.03
C THR A 706 3.75 12.96 8.18
N ALA A 707 4.25 13.76 7.24
CA ALA A 707 4.06 15.21 7.26
C ALA A 707 2.59 15.58 6.96
N LEU A 708 1.95 16.37 7.81
CA LEU A 708 0.56 16.81 7.67
C LEU A 708 0.39 18.04 6.76
N GLU A 709 1.48 18.77 6.55
CA GLU A 709 1.58 19.97 5.73
C GLU A 709 2.97 20.09 5.08
N ASP A 710 3.10 20.98 4.10
CA ASP A 710 4.40 21.34 3.53
C ASP A 710 5.22 22.11 4.58
N THR A 711 6.44 21.66 4.84
CA THR A 711 7.34 22.24 5.85
C THR A 711 8.80 22.13 5.40
N GLU A 712 9.72 22.63 6.20
CA GLU A 712 11.16 22.41 6.05
C GLU A 712 11.72 21.68 7.29
N VAL A 713 12.68 20.77 7.07
CA VAL A 713 13.52 20.12 8.10
C VAL A 713 14.93 20.00 7.52
N ALA A 714 15.97 20.31 8.30
CA ALA A 714 17.36 20.20 7.85
C ALA A 714 17.67 20.90 6.50
N GLY A 715 16.99 22.03 6.21
CA GLY A 715 17.13 22.74 4.93
C GLY A 715 16.46 22.06 3.73
N LYS A 716 15.70 20.97 3.95
CA LYS A 716 15.00 20.22 2.91
C LYS A 716 13.50 20.50 2.96
N ALA A 717 12.91 20.80 1.80
CA ALA A 717 11.47 20.99 1.67
C ALA A 717 10.76 19.63 1.75
N ILE A 718 9.99 19.43 2.82
CA ILE A 718 9.14 18.26 3.07
C ILE A 718 7.74 18.58 2.58
N ARG A 719 7.15 17.69 1.79
CA ARG A 719 5.78 17.86 1.30
C ARG A 719 4.79 17.17 2.20
N LYS A 720 3.57 17.70 2.24
CA LYS A 720 2.45 17.02 2.86
C LYS A 720 2.32 15.60 2.32
N GLY A 721 2.21 14.64 3.22
CA GLY A 721 2.13 13.21 2.91
C GLY A 721 3.49 12.52 2.81
N ASP A 722 4.62 13.25 2.78
CA ASP A 722 5.94 12.65 2.81
C ASP A 722 6.12 11.81 4.09
N TRP A 723 6.67 10.62 3.93
CA TRP A 723 6.98 9.70 5.01
C TRP A 723 8.43 9.90 5.46
N ILE A 724 8.69 9.79 6.75
CA ILE A 724 9.99 10.11 7.35
C ILE A 724 10.38 9.02 8.33
N MET A 725 11.51 8.38 8.09
CA MET A 725 12.15 7.43 8.99
C MET A 725 12.98 8.17 10.04
N LEU A 726 12.70 7.91 11.32
CA LEU A 726 13.47 8.39 12.45
C LEU A 726 14.49 7.32 12.85
N ALA A 727 15.73 7.41 12.38
CA ALA A 727 16.75 6.39 12.62
C ALA A 727 17.40 6.54 14.01
N TYR A 728 16.73 6.07 15.07
CA TYR A 728 17.23 6.20 16.46
C TYR A 728 18.61 5.58 16.66
N GLN A 729 18.91 4.44 16.01
CA GLN A 729 20.25 3.84 16.06
C GLN A 729 21.32 4.80 15.53
N SER A 730 21.00 5.58 14.49
CA SER A 730 21.91 6.58 13.96
C SER A 730 22.11 7.74 14.96
N ALA A 731 21.02 8.27 15.52
CA ALA A 731 21.09 9.38 16.48
C ALA A 731 21.84 9.02 17.77
N ASN A 732 21.70 7.79 18.26
CA ASN A 732 22.46 7.31 19.42
C ASN A 732 23.94 7.01 19.12
N ARG A 733 24.34 7.14 17.85
CA ARG A 733 25.73 7.06 17.37
C ARG A 733 26.22 8.39 16.78
N ASP A 734 25.49 9.49 16.98
CA ASP A 734 25.81 10.79 16.39
C ASP A 734 27.04 11.43 17.06
N GLU A 735 28.09 11.60 16.27
CA GLU A 735 29.37 12.22 16.67
C GLU A 735 29.21 13.67 17.15
N ALA A 736 28.15 14.38 16.75
CA ALA A 736 27.87 15.73 17.22
C ALA A 736 27.34 15.77 18.67
N VAL A 737 26.86 14.64 19.20
CA VAL A 737 26.25 14.54 20.54
C VAL A 737 27.07 13.67 21.49
N PHE A 738 27.67 12.60 20.98
CA PHE A 738 28.44 11.65 21.77
C PHE A 738 29.89 11.61 21.28
N GLU A 739 30.83 11.93 22.16
CA GLU A 739 32.27 11.67 21.93
C GLU A 739 32.51 10.16 21.83
N ASP A 740 33.25 9.71 20.82
CA ASP A 740 33.47 8.29 20.50
C ASP A 740 32.18 7.45 20.59
N PRO A 741 31.17 7.71 19.73
CA PRO A 741 29.84 7.12 19.85
C PRO A 741 29.82 5.60 19.73
N PHE A 742 30.85 5.02 19.11
CA PHE A 742 31.03 3.58 18.88
C PHE A 742 31.85 2.88 19.97
N ILE A 743 32.10 3.55 21.11
CA ILE A 743 32.69 2.94 22.30
C ILE A 743 31.63 2.88 23.42
N PHE A 744 31.53 1.72 24.08
CA PHE A 744 30.71 1.56 25.27
C PHE A 744 31.44 2.19 26.46
N ASN A 745 30.90 3.32 26.95
CA ASN A 745 31.54 4.13 27.98
C ASN A 745 30.52 4.63 29.01
N ILE A 746 30.64 4.16 30.26
CA ILE A 746 29.77 4.56 31.37
C ILE A 746 30.20 5.88 32.03
N ASP A 747 31.40 6.38 31.72
CA ASP A 747 31.96 7.62 32.29
C ASP A 747 31.51 8.89 31.53
N ARG A 748 30.57 8.74 30.59
CA ARG A 748 29.97 9.86 29.86
C ARG A 748 29.27 10.80 30.85
N LYS A 749 29.66 12.08 30.85
CA LYS A 749 29.04 13.12 31.70
C LYS A 749 27.53 13.24 31.51
N ARG A 750 27.04 12.98 30.29
CA ARG A 750 25.63 13.00 29.93
C ARG A 750 25.37 11.97 28.83
N ILE A 751 24.27 11.24 28.96
CA ILE A 751 23.81 10.27 27.95
C ILE A 751 22.41 10.69 27.50
N PRO A 752 22.26 11.73 26.64
CA PRO A 752 20.96 12.23 26.22
C PRO A 752 20.32 11.33 25.14
N SER A 753 20.28 10.01 25.35
CA SER A 753 19.83 9.01 24.38
C SER A 753 18.41 9.26 23.87
N LEU A 754 18.17 9.00 22.58
CA LEU A 754 16.84 8.94 21.97
C LEU A 754 16.28 7.51 21.89
N THR A 755 16.84 6.54 22.61
CA THR A 755 16.31 5.15 22.63
C THR A 755 14.83 5.10 23.04
N PHE A 756 14.41 6.01 23.94
CA PHE A 756 13.01 6.12 24.39
C PHE A 756 12.20 7.15 23.61
N GLY A 757 12.78 7.77 22.57
CA GLY A 757 12.21 8.92 21.89
C GLY A 757 12.11 10.17 22.78
N THR A 758 11.42 11.18 22.26
CA THR A 758 11.10 12.44 22.91
C THR A 758 9.72 12.95 22.44
N GLY A 759 9.30 14.11 22.96
CA GLY A 759 8.00 14.67 22.62
C GLY A 759 6.81 13.88 23.21
N PRO A 760 5.60 14.02 22.64
CA PRO A 760 4.38 13.43 23.20
C PRO A 760 4.42 11.91 23.33
N HIS A 761 5.11 11.22 22.41
CA HIS A 761 5.20 9.76 22.35
C HIS A 761 6.40 9.17 23.10
N ILE A 762 7.10 9.96 23.92
CA ILE A 762 8.20 9.45 24.75
C ILE A 762 7.76 8.18 25.49
N CYS A 763 8.63 7.17 25.53
CA CYS A 763 8.30 5.85 26.04
C CYS A 763 7.67 5.91 27.44
N LEU A 764 6.49 5.32 27.57
CA LEU A 764 5.73 5.28 28.81
C LEU A 764 6.45 4.45 29.88
N GLY A 765 7.03 3.31 29.48
CA GLY A 765 7.70 2.35 30.35
C GLY A 765 9.15 2.69 30.71
N GLN A 766 9.66 3.87 30.33
CA GLN A 766 11.08 4.20 30.45
C GLN A 766 11.65 4.15 31.88
N HIS A 767 10.82 4.34 32.89
CA HIS A 767 11.23 4.26 34.30
C HIS A 767 11.25 2.81 34.79
N LEU A 768 10.29 2.00 34.34
CA LEU A 768 10.23 0.56 34.64
C LEU A 768 11.45 -0.15 34.04
N ALA A 769 11.73 0.07 32.75
CA ALA A 769 12.86 -0.54 32.06
C ALA A 769 14.21 -0.26 32.75
N ARG A 770 14.43 1.00 33.17
CA ARG A 770 15.65 1.37 33.93
C ARG A 770 15.72 0.66 35.27
N MET A 771 14.61 0.60 35.98
CA MET A 771 14.56 0.01 37.31
C MET A 771 14.78 -1.50 37.25
N GLU A 772 14.08 -2.22 36.38
CA GLU A 772 14.22 -3.67 36.28
C GLU A 772 15.64 -4.08 35.86
N MET A 773 16.25 -3.39 34.88
CA MET A 773 17.64 -3.67 34.50
C MET A 773 18.60 -3.41 35.66
N ARG A 774 18.48 -2.27 36.35
CA ARG A 774 19.31 -1.96 37.52
C ARG A 774 19.20 -3.06 38.58
N VAL A 775 17.98 -3.44 38.94
CA VAL A 775 17.72 -4.45 39.98
C VAL A 775 18.30 -5.80 39.60
N LEU A 776 18.18 -6.23 38.33
CA LEU A 776 18.81 -7.46 37.87
C LEU A 776 20.34 -7.43 38.05
N TRP A 777 21.00 -6.34 37.67
CA TRP A 777 22.46 -6.22 37.81
C TRP A 777 22.91 -6.14 39.27
N GLU A 778 22.16 -5.44 40.11
CA GLU A 778 22.40 -5.37 41.56
C GLU A 778 22.32 -6.75 42.22
N GLU A 779 21.42 -7.62 41.79
CA GLU A 779 21.28 -8.97 42.34
C GLU A 779 22.29 -9.95 41.71
N LEU A 780 22.62 -9.81 40.42
CA LEU A 780 23.48 -10.77 39.70
C LEU A 780 24.97 -10.54 39.95
N LEU A 781 25.46 -9.30 39.81
CA LEU A 781 26.90 -8.99 39.81
C LEU A 781 27.63 -9.38 41.10
N PRO A 782 27.06 -9.18 42.31
CA PRO A 782 27.73 -9.60 43.54
C PRO A 782 27.96 -11.10 43.66
N GLN A 783 27.23 -11.92 42.89
CA GLN A 783 27.25 -13.38 42.99
C GLN A 783 28.16 -14.04 41.96
N ILE A 784 28.69 -13.30 40.97
CA ILE A 784 29.54 -13.83 39.90
C ILE A 784 30.98 -13.38 40.10
N THR A 785 31.93 -14.33 40.09
CA THR A 785 33.38 -14.06 40.15
C THR A 785 33.98 -13.81 38.79
N ASP A 786 33.56 -14.57 37.78
CA ASP A 786 34.08 -14.50 36.42
C ASP A 786 32.96 -14.70 35.40
N ILE A 787 32.99 -13.95 34.30
CA ILE A 787 32.03 -14.08 33.19
C ILE A 787 32.70 -13.78 31.86
N ARG A 788 32.46 -14.65 30.88
CA ARG A 788 33.06 -14.55 29.55
C ARG A 788 32.15 -15.13 28.47
N MET A 789 32.37 -14.70 27.23
CA MET A 789 31.72 -15.32 26.07
C MET A 789 32.11 -16.80 25.94
N ASN A 790 31.14 -17.65 25.63
CA ASN A 790 31.30 -19.09 25.42
C ASN A 790 30.76 -19.53 24.05
N GLY A 791 30.89 -18.66 23.05
CA GLY A 791 30.44 -18.88 21.69
C GLY A 791 30.21 -17.58 20.94
N THR A 792 29.71 -17.68 19.71
CA THR A 792 29.40 -16.52 18.87
C THR A 792 27.99 -16.02 19.17
N PRO A 793 27.83 -14.76 19.62
CA PRO A 793 26.50 -14.18 19.82
C PRO A 793 25.80 -13.94 18.49
N ARG A 794 24.47 -14.02 18.48
CA ARG A 794 23.63 -13.76 17.31
C ARG A 794 22.52 -12.78 17.63
N ARG A 795 22.05 -12.06 16.61
CA ARG A 795 20.97 -11.06 16.71
C ARG A 795 19.71 -11.54 16.00
N THR A 796 18.55 -11.07 16.46
CA THR A 796 17.28 -11.23 15.75
C THR A 796 17.32 -10.50 14.41
N ILE A 797 16.71 -11.12 13.39
CA ILE A 797 16.58 -10.52 12.05
C ILE A 797 15.31 -9.66 12.03
N SER A 798 15.47 -8.34 12.13
CA SER A 798 14.37 -7.37 12.19
C SER A 798 14.88 -5.97 11.90
N ASN A 799 14.14 -5.19 11.10
CA ASN A 799 14.44 -3.78 10.81
C ASN A 799 13.71 -2.81 11.77
N PHE A 800 12.95 -3.31 12.75
CA PHE A 800 12.19 -2.49 13.70
C PHE A 800 12.67 -2.67 15.14
N VAL A 801 12.31 -3.78 15.81
CA VAL A 801 12.85 -4.13 17.13
C VAL A 801 13.87 -5.25 16.96
N CYS A 802 15.14 -4.99 17.29
CA CYS A 802 16.24 -5.91 17.05
C CYS A 802 17.24 -5.94 18.22
N GLY A 803 17.68 -7.14 18.59
CA GLY A 803 18.63 -7.37 19.69
C GLY A 803 19.25 -8.75 19.69
N PRO A 804 20.08 -9.07 20.70
CA PRO A 804 20.67 -10.39 20.81
C PRO A 804 19.62 -11.49 21.03
N LYS A 805 19.69 -12.55 20.23
CA LYS A 805 18.95 -13.81 20.40
C LYS A 805 19.77 -14.95 20.96
N ASP A 806 21.09 -14.87 20.82
CA ASP A 806 22.02 -15.78 21.47
C ASP A 806 23.15 -14.98 22.11
N VAL A 807 23.37 -15.21 23.40
CA VAL A 807 24.50 -14.68 24.17
C VAL A 807 25.07 -15.85 24.99
N PRO A 808 25.81 -16.77 24.34
CA PRO A 808 26.40 -17.91 25.02
C PRO A 808 27.50 -17.42 25.97
N ILE A 809 27.36 -17.69 27.27
CA ILE A 809 28.29 -17.27 28.31
C ILE A 809 28.75 -18.45 29.16
N ALA A 810 29.93 -18.31 29.72
CA ALA A 810 30.43 -19.15 30.81
C ALA A 810 30.70 -18.25 32.01
N TYR A 811 30.37 -18.73 33.19
CA TYR A 811 30.47 -17.96 34.43
C TYR A 811 30.86 -18.82 35.62
N ARG A 812 31.44 -18.18 36.63
CA ARG A 812 31.71 -18.77 37.95
C ARG A 812 30.97 -18.00 39.02
N TRP A 813 30.38 -18.73 39.96
CA TRP A 813 29.74 -18.15 41.13
C TRP A 813 30.78 -17.85 42.21
N GLU A 814 30.52 -16.86 43.06
CA GLU A 814 31.21 -16.72 44.33
C GLU A 814 30.94 -17.99 45.17
N GLU A 815 31.99 -18.58 45.74
CA GLU A 815 31.83 -19.66 46.71
C GLU A 815 31.08 -19.11 47.92
N SER A 816 29.95 -19.73 48.29
CA SER A 816 29.25 -19.29 49.48
C SER A 816 30.09 -19.59 50.71
N ALA A 817 30.29 -18.60 51.57
CA ALA A 817 30.92 -18.78 52.88
C ALA A 817 30.18 -19.82 53.77
N THR A 818 28.97 -20.24 53.37
CA THR A 818 28.16 -21.25 54.06
C THR A 818 28.54 -22.70 53.74
N THR A 819 29.34 -22.97 52.70
CA THR A 819 29.84 -24.33 52.44
C THR A 819 31.03 -24.71 53.33
N ALA A 820 31.89 -23.73 53.67
CA ALA A 820 33.05 -23.95 54.55
C ALA A 820 32.64 -24.36 55.97
N THR A 821 31.60 -23.74 56.53
CA THR A 821 31.11 -24.09 57.88
C THR A 821 30.46 -25.47 57.96
N ARG A 822 29.93 -26.00 56.85
CA ARG A 822 29.25 -27.30 56.84
C ARG A 822 30.23 -28.47 56.73
N GLU A 823 31.38 -28.27 56.07
CA GLU A 823 32.48 -29.24 56.07
C GLU A 823 33.29 -29.19 57.36
N GLU A 824 33.43 -28.01 58.01
CA GLU A 824 34.04 -27.88 59.35
C GLU A 824 33.13 -28.37 60.49
N GLU A 825 31.80 -28.38 60.34
CA GLU A 825 30.88 -29.00 61.30
C GLU A 825 30.73 -30.53 61.09
N LEU A 826 31.23 -31.07 59.96
CA LEU A 826 31.22 -32.50 59.62
C LEU A 826 32.60 -33.18 59.78
N ALA A 827 33.66 -32.42 60.06
CA ALA A 827 35.02 -32.90 60.38
C ALA A 827 35.28 -32.82 61.89
#